data_AF-A0A815BI03-F1
#
_entry.id   AF-A0A815BI03-F1
#
_cell.length_a   1.000
_cell.length_b   1.000
_cell.length_c   1.000
_cell.angle_alpha   90.00
_cell.angle_beta   90.00
_cell.angle_gamma   90.00
#
_symmetry.space_group_name_H-M   'P 1'
#
loop_
_entity.id
_entity.type
_entity.pdbx_description
1 polymer ?
#
loop_
_entity_poly.entity_id
_entity_poly.type
_entity_poly.pdbx_seq_one_letter_code
_entity_poly.pdbx_strand_id
1 'polypeptide(L)'
;MWLVFDKEILHDEDRLEDYDIQADSTLELVNRPERSRSFGGQIGLKFVDVSNDHALKRIGWSTTAPRWRRTRHGLCLEGLCENEKCEAYNSTVIMPVGYKKIDMLDDSLEKITKCPVCKEYVTPITCAFNNCWWKYDGVQICKKGPSKQCSGNWRQADDAYHRFKEYQDETVSWKKLTLEAARTRPAEILNIQPTDARTTQTTVRSPAVAVATTPPKNDCSSSGNGETAIERFAQPDKRWCPWKSDSCSISLKIKGQGTVEIMQRRSVPFELQLSNKEDACDRNAYSIILSVNQNEVKLSTSNGQSYTSVNNIYTLQPEGQYWHRYWISLFSSTRNVKYGIGEVRPFFSVFNIELPENELQLIKEIHYLHFKVNNNNQMLKELNNLKEDFRISIGTDPVLHEPALFVIPQEKYTLKDATCHTAISEMKLERPLRDLYYSVINLELNTDDFPDLTDVIERSIKNPEGWCYKKLKEKAERFGTPNPKATYLRLTAGERKGNAPGHNYVIEVWPPGHYSPIHNHSNAYAIIRVLSGEILVKLYPALTLNVNQYKPIEQICHEGRVTWMSPNLNQTHQLKHLDLIGKPCITIQCYMYAKDDRAHYEYFDYLSNDENSIGHFDPTSDMDFDAFKQRMRQEKQYIF
;
A
#
# COMPACT_ATOMS: atom_id res chain seq x y z
N MET A 1 -16.20 6.01 -24.45
CA MET A 1 -15.98 6.43 -25.86
C MET A 1 -14.52 6.79 -25.99
N TRP A 2 -13.92 6.55 -27.15
CA TRP A 2 -12.52 6.93 -27.43
C TRP A 2 -12.48 7.96 -28.55
N LEU A 3 -11.65 8.99 -28.38
CA LEU A 3 -11.22 9.88 -29.46
C LEU A 3 -10.10 9.20 -30.23
N VAL A 4 -10.20 9.17 -31.55
CA VAL A 4 -9.25 8.50 -32.45
C VAL A 4 -8.79 9.50 -33.51
N PHE A 5 -7.48 9.57 -33.76
CA PHE A 5 -6.86 10.31 -34.85
C PHE A 5 -5.96 9.37 -35.65
N ASP A 6 -6.11 9.34 -36.98
CA ASP A 6 -5.37 8.43 -37.87
C ASP A 6 -5.31 6.98 -37.38
N LYS A 7 -6.46 6.48 -36.89
CA LYS A 7 -6.63 5.11 -36.34
C LYS A 7 -5.83 4.84 -35.05
N GLU A 8 -5.27 5.86 -34.40
CA GLU A 8 -4.66 5.79 -33.07
C GLU A 8 -5.59 6.41 -32.01
N ILE A 9 -5.70 5.75 -30.85
CA ILE A 9 -6.53 6.22 -29.73
C ILE A 9 -5.79 7.33 -29.00
N LEU A 10 -6.46 8.46 -28.80
CA LEU A 10 -5.96 9.55 -27.97
C LEU A 10 -6.08 9.15 -26.50
N HIS A 11 -4.99 9.32 -25.74
CA HIS A 11 -4.95 9.05 -24.31
C HIS A 11 -4.97 10.36 -23.53
N ASP A 12 -5.64 10.37 -22.38
CA ASP A 12 -5.95 11.58 -21.61
C ASP A 12 -4.71 12.37 -21.12
N GLU A 13 -3.54 11.71 -21.03
CA GLU A 13 -2.28 12.29 -20.55
C GLU A 13 -1.35 12.77 -21.67
N ASP A 14 -1.70 12.52 -22.93
CA ASP A 14 -0.89 12.86 -24.11
C ASP A 14 -1.34 14.21 -24.69
N ARG A 15 -0.40 15.01 -25.23
CA ARG A 15 -0.72 16.28 -25.89
C ARG A 15 -1.05 16.05 -27.36
N LEU A 16 -1.82 16.96 -27.96
CA LEU A 16 -2.15 16.90 -29.40
C LEU A 16 -0.90 16.89 -30.30
N GLU A 17 0.17 17.59 -29.88
CA GLU A 17 1.47 17.58 -30.56
C GLU A 17 2.13 16.19 -30.59
N ASP A 18 1.82 15.31 -29.63
CA ASP A 18 2.37 13.96 -29.55
C ASP A 18 1.77 13.01 -30.62
N TYR A 19 0.66 13.41 -31.25
CA TYR A 19 -0.04 12.70 -32.33
C TYR A 19 0.12 13.40 -33.69
N ASP A 20 0.92 14.47 -33.77
CA ASP A 20 1.07 15.32 -34.95
C ASP A 20 -0.29 15.88 -35.47
N ILE A 21 -1.22 16.11 -34.54
CA ILE A 21 -2.54 16.69 -34.83
C ILE A 21 -2.36 18.18 -35.11
N GLN A 22 -2.53 18.56 -36.37
CA GLN A 22 -2.46 19.94 -36.83
C GLN A 22 -3.86 20.61 -36.80
N ALA A 23 -3.90 21.94 -36.93
CA ALA A 23 -5.15 22.65 -37.16
C ALA A 23 -5.93 22.02 -38.33
N ASP A 24 -7.26 21.93 -38.20
CA ASP A 24 -8.20 21.32 -39.17
C ASP A 24 -8.14 19.78 -39.29
N SER A 25 -7.47 19.09 -38.36
CA SER A 25 -7.49 17.64 -38.23
C SER A 25 -8.86 17.09 -37.79
N THR A 26 -9.33 16.01 -38.43
CA THR A 26 -10.61 15.35 -38.09
C THR A 26 -10.40 14.20 -37.09
N LEU A 27 -11.17 14.21 -36.00
CA LEU A 27 -11.14 13.18 -34.95
C LEU A 27 -12.40 12.32 -35.00
N GLU A 28 -12.25 11.02 -34.80
CA GLU A 28 -13.36 10.05 -34.76
C GLU A 28 -13.68 9.66 -33.31
N LEU A 29 -14.97 9.63 -32.95
CA LEU A 29 -15.44 9.18 -31.63
C LEU A 29 -16.00 7.76 -31.74
N VAL A 30 -15.34 6.77 -31.14
CA VAL A 30 -15.68 5.35 -31.28
C VAL A 30 -16.20 4.75 -29.96
N ASN A 31 -17.23 3.89 -30.07
CA ASN A 31 -17.81 3.14 -28.96
C ASN A 31 -17.00 1.87 -28.63
N ARG A 32 -16.95 1.52 -27.34
CA ARG A 32 -16.15 0.41 -26.81
C ARG A 32 -16.77 -0.95 -27.22
N PRO A 33 -16.04 -1.86 -27.88
CA PRO A 33 -16.49 -3.23 -28.05
C PRO A 33 -16.15 -4.10 -26.83
N GLU A 34 -16.98 -5.12 -26.59
CA GLU A 34 -16.86 -6.14 -25.54
C GLU A 34 -16.34 -7.49 -26.11
N ARG A 35 -15.51 -8.20 -25.32
CA ARG A 35 -15.06 -9.63 -25.42
C ARG A 35 -14.03 -9.93 -26.53
N SER A 36 -13.14 -10.94 -26.48
CA SER A 36 -13.12 -12.30 -25.90
C SER A 36 -11.68 -12.76 -25.58
N ARG A 37 -11.56 -13.81 -24.74
CA ARG A 37 -10.35 -14.50 -24.28
C ARG A 37 -9.91 -15.63 -25.21
N SER A 38 -8.59 -15.86 -25.32
CA SER A 38 -7.87 -17.15 -25.56
C SER A 38 -6.41 -16.83 -25.92
N PHE A 39 -5.32 -17.52 -25.56
CA PHE A 39 -5.00 -18.80 -24.90
C PHE A 39 -3.47 -18.80 -24.64
N GLY A 40 -2.95 -19.55 -23.66
CA GLY A 40 -1.59 -20.10 -23.76
C GLY A 40 -0.74 -20.09 -22.50
N GLY A 41 -0.74 -21.20 -21.75
CA GLY A 41 0.16 -21.39 -20.61
C GLY A 41 1.62 -21.47 -21.02
N GLN A 42 2.42 -20.51 -20.55
CA GLN A 42 3.87 -20.65 -20.42
C GLN A 42 4.31 -20.15 -19.05
N ILE A 43 5.17 -20.93 -18.41
CA ILE A 43 5.72 -20.67 -17.08
C ILE A 43 6.78 -19.56 -17.23
N GLY A 44 6.37 -18.33 -16.94
CA GLY A 44 7.23 -17.15 -16.96
C GLY A 44 7.51 -16.59 -18.36
N LEU A 45 7.80 -15.28 -18.40
CA LEU A 45 8.14 -14.56 -19.63
C LEU A 45 9.60 -14.84 -20.02
N LYS A 46 9.86 -15.34 -21.23
CA LYS A 46 11.22 -15.35 -21.78
C LYS A 46 11.55 -13.98 -22.36
N PHE A 47 12.51 -13.30 -21.76
CA PHE A 47 12.91 -11.95 -22.17
C PHE A 47 14.40 -11.74 -21.93
N VAL A 48 15.00 -10.73 -22.55
CA VAL A 48 16.40 -10.37 -22.34
C VAL A 48 16.72 -10.19 -20.84
N ASP A 49 17.93 -10.56 -20.42
CA ASP A 49 18.41 -10.29 -19.07
C ASP A 49 18.72 -8.78 -18.90
N VAL A 50 17.72 -8.00 -18.52
CA VAL A 50 17.90 -6.56 -18.23
C VAL A 50 18.76 -6.29 -16.98
N SER A 51 19.09 -7.32 -16.20
CA SER A 51 20.03 -7.19 -15.07
C SER A 51 21.50 -7.32 -15.47
N ASN A 52 21.77 -7.76 -16.70
CA ASN A 52 23.11 -7.83 -17.25
C ASN A 52 23.50 -6.49 -17.90
N ASP A 53 24.17 -5.63 -17.13
CA ASP A 53 24.63 -4.31 -17.60
C ASP A 53 25.57 -4.39 -18.82
N HIS A 54 26.30 -5.51 -19.00
CA HIS A 54 27.16 -5.70 -20.18
C HIS A 54 26.37 -5.90 -21.48
N ALA A 55 25.10 -6.30 -21.38
CA ALA A 55 24.19 -6.45 -22.50
C ALA A 55 23.64 -5.11 -23.01
N LEU A 56 23.68 -4.04 -22.19
CA LEU A 56 23.20 -2.72 -22.61
C LEU A 56 24.18 -2.07 -23.59
N LYS A 57 23.71 -1.74 -24.80
CA LYS A 57 24.48 -1.09 -25.85
C LYS A 57 23.86 0.25 -26.22
N ARG A 58 24.68 1.30 -26.24
CA ARG A 58 24.32 2.61 -26.77
C ARG A 58 24.51 2.62 -28.29
N ILE A 59 23.43 2.79 -29.05
CA ILE A 59 23.42 2.78 -30.51
C ILE A 59 23.08 4.18 -31.03
N GLY A 60 23.89 4.72 -31.94
CA GLY A 60 23.63 6.02 -32.56
C GLY A 60 22.43 5.99 -33.51
N TRP A 61 21.77 7.14 -33.66
CA TRP A 61 20.62 7.29 -34.55
C TRP A 61 20.98 7.06 -36.02
N SER A 62 20.06 6.47 -36.77
CA SER A 62 20.15 6.29 -38.23
C SER A 62 19.12 7.16 -38.93
N THR A 63 19.52 7.83 -40.00
CA THR A 63 18.63 8.62 -40.87
C THR A 63 17.96 7.79 -41.96
N THR A 64 18.34 6.52 -42.10
CA THR A 64 17.88 5.61 -43.17
C THR A 64 17.15 4.37 -42.63
N ALA A 65 16.77 4.37 -41.35
CA ALA A 65 16.07 3.25 -40.73
C ALA A 65 14.70 3.00 -41.38
N PRO A 66 14.31 1.74 -41.61
CA PRO A 66 12.99 1.42 -42.16
C PRO A 66 11.86 1.83 -41.20
N ARG A 67 10.65 2.03 -41.71
CA ARG A 67 9.53 2.60 -40.93
C ARG A 67 9.15 1.81 -39.68
N TRP A 68 9.36 0.50 -39.66
CA TRP A 68 9.14 -0.36 -38.49
C TRP A 68 10.26 -0.32 -37.43
N ARG A 69 11.32 0.46 -37.67
CA ARG A 69 12.43 0.74 -36.75
C ARG A 69 12.42 2.19 -36.26
N ARG A 70 11.31 2.93 -36.44
CA ARG A 70 11.13 4.27 -35.87
C ARG A 70 10.76 4.17 -34.39
N THR A 71 11.22 5.13 -33.60
CA THR A 71 11.04 5.16 -32.15
C THR A 71 10.46 6.51 -31.69
N ARG A 72 9.97 6.56 -30.44
CA ARG A 72 9.65 7.79 -29.70
C ARG A 72 10.50 7.84 -28.41
N HIS A 73 10.56 8.98 -27.74
CA HIS A 73 11.27 9.09 -26.46
C HIS A 73 10.65 8.19 -25.39
N GLY A 74 11.47 7.65 -24.49
CA GLY A 74 11.04 6.74 -23.44
C GLY A 74 11.40 5.28 -23.69
N LEU A 75 10.58 4.39 -23.14
CA LEU A 75 10.73 2.94 -23.27
C LEU A 75 10.28 2.48 -24.67
N CYS A 76 11.04 1.56 -25.23
CA CYS A 76 10.70 0.82 -26.45
C CYS A 76 10.88 -0.67 -26.23
N LEU A 77 9.97 -1.46 -26.79
CA LEU A 77 10.09 -2.91 -26.87
C LEU A 77 10.46 -3.30 -28.30
N GLU A 78 11.14 -4.43 -28.46
CA GLU A 78 11.42 -5.00 -29.78
C GLU A 78 10.97 -6.46 -29.85
N GLY A 79 10.57 -6.89 -31.03
CA GLY A 79 10.16 -8.27 -31.32
C GLY A 79 10.13 -8.54 -32.81
N LEU A 80 9.94 -9.80 -33.20
CA LEU A 80 9.87 -10.22 -34.60
C LEU A 80 8.43 -10.12 -35.11
N CYS A 81 8.22 -9.51 -36.27
CA CYS A 81 6.91 -9.55 -36.92
C CYS A 81 6.75 -10.88 -37.68
N GLU A 82 5.78 -11.69 -37.27
CA GLU A 82 5.51 -13.02 -37.86
C GLU A 82 4.39 -13.00 -38.92
N ASN A 83 3.79 -11.83 -39.20
CA ASN A 83 2.76 -11.71 -40.21
C ASN A 83 3.36 -11.71 -41.62
N GLU A 84 3.22 -12.83 -42.34
CA GLU A 84 3.72 -13.05 -43.71
C GLU A 84 3.29 -11.98 -44.73
N LYS A 85 2.17 -11.29 -44.49
CA LYS A 85 1.65 -10.24 -45.37
C LYS A 85 2.21 -8.85 -45.05
N CYS A 86 3.00 -8.72 -43.99
CA CYS A 86 3.56 -7.45 -43.55
C CYS A 86 4.87 -7.15 -44.29
N GLU A 87 5.09 -5.88 -44.66
CA GLU A 87 6.39 -5.42 -45.17
C GLU A 87 7.54 -5.68 -44.17
N ALA A 88 7.23 -5.68 -42.88
CA ALA A 88 8.18 -5.99 -41.81
C ALA A 88 8.25 -7.49 -41.47
N TYR A 89 7.66 -8.38 -42.29
CA TYR A 89 7.69 -9.82 -42.05
C TYR A 89 9.12 -10.32 -41.84
N ASN A 90 9.30 -11.15 -40.80
CA ASN A 90 10.58 -11.70 -40.40
C ASN A 90 11.67 -10.65 -40.11
N SER A 91 11.26 -9.40 -39.84
CA SER A 91 12.12 -8.30 -39.43
C SER A 91 11.80 -7.90 -37.99
N THR A 92 12.83 -7.49 -37.24
CA THR A 92 12.66 -6.95 -35.89
C THR A 92 12.00 -5.58 -35.97
N VAL A 93 10.88 -5.40 -35.28
CA VAL A 93 10.13 -4.15 -35.22
C VAL A 93 10.27 -3.48 -33.85
N ILE A 94 10.18 -2.15 -33.80
CA ILE A 94 10.17 -1.35 -32.57
C ILE A 94 8.74 -1.00 -32.21
N MET A 95 8.37 -1.25 -30.97
CA MET A 95 7.09 -0.92 -30.34
C MET A 95 7.34 0.21 -29.33
N PRO A 96 7.10 1.48 -29.69
CA PRO A 96 7.33 2.60 -28.80
C PRO A 96 6.28 2.64 -27.69
N VAL A 97 6.71 2.54 -26.43
CA VAL A 97 5.85 2.54 -25.24
C VAL A 97 5.77 3.92 -24.58
N GLY A 98 6.86 4.68 -24.59
CA GLY A 98 6.93 6.04 -24.02
C GLY A 98 7.31 6.07 -22.53
N TYR A 99 6.88 7.12 -21.82
CA TYR A 99 7.17 7.32 -20.40
C TYR A 99 6.15 6.59 -19.52
N LYS A 100 6.21 5.26 -19.48
CA LYS A 100 5.27 4.44 -18.73
C LYS A 100 5.99 3.43 -17.85
N LYS A 101 5.27 3.00 -16.82
CA LYS A 101 5.59 1.79 -16.06
C LYS A 101 4.80 0.64 -16.65
N ILE A 102 5.47 -0.40 -17.10
CA ILE A 102 4.83 -1.61 -17.63
C ILE A 102 5.28 -2.84 -16.85
N ASP A 103 4.33 -3.73 -16.56
CA ASP A 103 4.62 -5.09 -16.14
C ASP A 103 4.62 -5.98 -17.39
N MET A 104 5.74 -6.63 -17.65
CA MET A 104 5.95 -7.46 -18.84
C MET A 104 5.16 -8.78 -18.79
N LEU A 105 4.47 -9.07 -17.68
CA LEU A 105 3.58 -10.23 -17.55
C LEU A 105 2.09 -9.84 -17.41
N ASP A 106 1.74 -8.56 -17.56
CA ASP A 106 0.34 -8.12 -17.56
C ASP A 106 -0.34 -8.44 -18.91
N ASP A 107 -1.55 -9.01 -18.86
CA ASP A 107 -2.40 -9.29 -20.03
C ASP A 107 -2.71 -8.02 -20.84
N SER A 108 -2.55 -6.83 -20.26
CA SER A 108 -2.67 -5.56 -20.97
C SER A 108 -1.52 -5.29 -21.97
N LEU A 109 -0.41 -6.04 -21.89
CA LEU A 109 0.78 -5.87 -22.72
C LEU A 109 0.49 -6.06 -24.22
N GLU A 110 -0.40 -6.99 -24.58
CA GLU A 110 -0.81 -7.24 -25.97
C GLU A 110 -1.36 -5.99 -26.67
N LYS A 111 -1.89 -5.03 -25.90
CA LYS A 111 -2.44 -3.78 -26.44
C LYS A 111 -1.35 -2.82 -26.90
N ILE A 112 -0.15 -2.92 -26.32
CA ILE A 112 0.99 -2.02 -26.58
C ILE A 112 2.14 -2.71 -27.34
N THR A 113 2.09 -4.05 -27.50
CA THR A 113 3.08 -4.82 -28.27
C THR A 113 2.55 -5.21 -29.64
N LYS A 114 2.35 -4.21 -30.50
CA LYS A 114 1.85 -4.39 -31.87
C LYS A 114 2.86 -3.95 -32.91
N CYS A 115 2.96 -4.69 -34.00
CA CYS A 115 3.78 -4.28 -35.14
C CYS A 115 3.33 -2.90 -35.64
N PRO A 116 4.24 -1.92 -35.78
CA PRO A 116 3.85 -0.56 -36.21
C PRO A 116 3.29 -0.53 -37.64
N VAL A 117 3.56 -1.56 -38.45
CA VAL A 117 3.12 -1.65 -39.85
C VAL A 117 1.79 -2.41 -39.99
N CYS A 118 1.71 -3.66 -39.53
CA CYS A 118 0.48 -4.48 -39.70
C CYS A 118 -0.46 -4.46 -38.49
N LYS A 119 -0.05 -3.87 -37.36
CA LYS A 119 -0.80 -3.79 -36.10
C LYS A 119 -1.14 -5.15 -35.45
N GLU A 120 -0.61 -6.25 -35.96
CA GLU A 120 -0.67 -7.57 -35.32
C GLU A 120 0.20 -7.63 -34.07
N TYR A 121 -0.16 -8.51 -33.14
CA TYR A 121 0.61 -8.75 -31.92
C TYR A 121 2.02 -9.22 -32.25
N VAL A 122 2.99 -8.70 -31.50
CA VAL A 122 4.41 -9.06 -31.59
C VAL A 122 4.89 -9.42 -30.20
N THR A 123 5.40 -10.63 -30.04
CA THR A 123 6.02 -11.06 -28.77
C THR A 123 7.29 -10.25 -28.52
N PRO A 124 7.38 -9.48 -27.42
CA PRO A 124 8.57 -8.69 -27.13
C PRO A 124 9.70 -9.61 -26.65
N ILE A 125 10.90 -9.42 -27.17
CA ILE A 125 12.10 -10.23 -26.86
C ILE A 125 13.20 -9.40 -26.17
N THR A 126 13.22 -8.09 -26.39
CA THR A 126 14.14 -7.16 -25.73
C THR A 126 13.52 -5.76 -25.58
N CYS A 127 14.22 -4.87 -24.88
CA CYS A 127 13.85 -3.49 -24.68
C CYS A 127 14.99 -2.52 -24.97
N ALA A 128 14.63 -1.26 -25.16
CA ALA A 128 15.54 -0.14 -25.26
C ALA A 128 14.97 1.13 -24.62
N PHE A 129 15.86 2.05 -24.30
CA PHE A 129 15.55 3.34 -23.69
C PHE A 129 16.23 4.47 -24.47
N ASN A 130 15.56 5.61 -24.60
CA ASN A 130 16.14 6.81 -25.21
C ASN A 130 15.50 8.07 -24.62
N ASN A 131 16.30 9.11 -24.39
CA ASN A 131 15.83 10.41 -23.90
C ASN A 131 14.92 10.29 -22.65
N CYS A 132 15.29 9.42 -21.71
CA CYS A 132 14.49 9.15 -20.51
C CYS A 132 15.32 8.72 -19.31
N TRP A 133 14.73 8.83 -18.14
CA TRP A 133 15.16 8.10 -16.95
C TRP A 133 14.47 6.76 -16.93
N TRP A 134 15.18 5.69 -16.58
CA TRP A 134 14.60 4.36 -16.54
C TRP A 134 15.13 3.53 -15.38
N LYS A 135 14.33 2.57 -14.96
CA LYS A 135 14.71 1.52 -14.02
C LYS A 135 13.98 0.23 -14.32
N TYR A 136 14.39 -0.85 -13.67
CA TYR A 136 13.69 -2.13 -13.72
C TYR A 136 13.60 -2.77 -12.33
N ASP A 137 12.56 -3.55 -12.13
CA ASP A 137 12.34 -4.37 -10.93
C ASP A 137 11.85 -5.74 -11.39
N GLY A 138 12.55 -6.83 -11.06
CA GLY A 138 12.18 -8.15 -11.55
C GLY A 138 12.65 -9.33 -10.70
N VAL A 139 12.09 -10.49 -11.03
CA VAL A 139 12.37 -11.78 -10.40
C VAL A 139 12.69 -12.78 -11.50
N GLN A 140 13.94 -13.24 -11.56
CA GLN A 140 14.40 -14.23 -12.52
C GLN A 140 14.18 -15.64 -11.98
N ILE A 141 13.68 -16.53 -12.83
CA ILE A 141 13.53 -17.97 -12.56
C ILE A 141 14.88 -18.63 -12.79
N CYS A 142 15.49 -19.14 -11.73
CA CYS A 142 16.73 -19.90 -11.80
C CYS A 142 16.44 -21.36 -12.19
N LYS A 143 17.22 -21.92 -13.12
CA LYS A 143 17.08 -23.34 -13.54
C LYS A 143 17.31 -24.33 -12.38
N LYS A 144 18.04 -23.91 -11.35
CA LYS A 144 18.27 -24.65 -10.10
C LYS A 144 18.31 -23.64 -8.94
N GLY A 145 17.47 -23.81 -7.92
CA GLY A 145 17.41 -22.93 -6.75
C GLY A 145 16.28 -21.90 -6.76
N PRO A 146 16.14 -21.10 -5.68
CA PRO A 146 15.09 -20.10 -5.55
C PRO A 146 15.23 -19.00 -6.62
N SER A 147 14.11 -18.37 -6.99
CA SER A 147 14.12 -17.24 -7.92
C SER A 147 14.98 -16.09 -7.40
N LYS A 148 15.70 -15.42 -8.30
CA LYS A 148 16.60 -14.31 -7.98
C LYS A 148 15.87 -12.99 -8.15
N GLN A 149 15.72 -12.22 -7.06
CA GLN A 149 15.29 -10.83 -7.14
C GLN A 149 16.42 -9.97 -7.72
N CYS A 150 16.11 -9.09 -8.66
CA CYS A 150 17.03 -8.10 -9.20
C CYS A 150 16.31 -6.79 -9.50
N SER A 151 16.98 -5.67 -9.25
CA SER A 151 16.45 -4.33 -9.48
C SER A 151 17.57 -3.41 -9.92
N GLY A 152 17.28 -2.50 -10.84
CA GLY A 152 18.17 -1.42 -11.25
C GLY A 152 17.74 -0.10 -10.63
N ASN A 153 18.69 0.71 -10.18
CA ASN A 153 18.42 2.10 -9.82
C ASN A 153 18.04 2.93 -11.06
N TRP A 154 17.48 4.12 -10.85
CA TRP A 154 17.21 5.05 -11.93
C TRP A 154 18.50 5.42 -12.67
N ARG A 155 18.48 5.23 -13.99
CA ARG A 155 19.59 5.56 -14.89
C ARG A 155 19.08 6.43 -16.01
N GLN A 156 19.95 7.29 -16.52
CA GLN A 156 19.62 8.14 -17.65
C GLN A 156 20.01 7.42 -18.96
N ALA A 157 19.07 7.36 -19.90
CA ALA A 157 19.35 7.10 -21.31
C ALA A 157 19.43 8.46 -22.02
N ASP A 158 20.61 8.80 -22.52
CA ASP A 158 20.82 10.04 -23.28
C ASP A 158 20.19 9.97 -24.68
N ASP A 159 20.52 10.94 -25.54
CA ASP A 159 20.05 10.99 -26.92
C ASP A 159 20.75 9.95 -27.83
N ALA A 160 20.44 8.69 -27.54
CA ALA A 160 20.82 7.51 -28.30
C ALA A 160 19.92 6.33 -27.91
N TYR A 161 19.93 5.29 -28.74
CA TYR A 161 19.13 4.10 -28.53
C TYR A 161 19.86 3.10 -27.63
N HIS A 162 19.54 3.08 -26.34
CA HIS A 162 20.17 2.21 -25.34
C HIS A 162 19.45 0.87 -25.29
N ARG A 163 19.90 -0.08 -26.11
CA ARG A 163 19.24 -1.38 -26.35
C ARG A 163 19.94 -2.51 -25.60
N PHE A 164 19.18 -3.39 -24.96
CA PHE A 164 19.72 -4.64 -24.45
C PHE A 164 19.94 -5.63 -25.60
N LYS A 165 21.18 -6.10 -25.76
CA LYS A 165 21.54 -7.09 -26.79
C LYS A 165 21.24 -8.49 -26.27
N GLU A 166 20.50 -9.26 -27.06
CA GLU A 166 20.34 -10.69 -26.84
C GLU A 166 21.68 -11.38 -27.16
N TYR A 167 22.25 -12.11 -26.20
CA TYR A 167 23.28 -13.09 -26.50
C TYR A 167 22.56 -14.39 -26.89
N GLN A 168 23.03 -15.04 -27.96
CA GLN A 168 22.53 -16.36 -28.34
C GLN A 168 22.63 -17.28 -27.11
N ASP A 169 21.49 -17.81 -26.67
CA ASP A 169 21.27 -18.66 -25.47
C ASP A 169 21.10 -18.00 -24.09
N GLU A 170 21.03 -16.66 -23.97
CA GLU A 170 20.90 -15.95 -22.67
C GLU A 170 19.55 -15.22 -22.45
N THR A 171 18.45 -15.66 -23.08
CA THR A 171 17.13 -15.21 -22.59
C THR A 171 16.86 -15.86 -21.24
N VAL A 172 16.48 -15.06 -20.25
CA VAL A 172 16.13 -15.55 -18.92
C VAL A 172 14.62 -15.63 -18.80
N SER A 173 14.14 -16.57 -18.00
CA SER A 173 12.72 -16.67 -17.67
C SER A 173 12.43 -15.76 -16.49
N TRP A 174 11.55 -14.79 -16.67
CA TRP A 174 11.12 -13.85 -15.64
C TRP A 174 9.81 -14.34 -15.01
N LYS A 175 9.78 -14.42 -13.68
CA LYS A 175 8.54 -14.59 -12.89
C LYS A 175 7.81 -13.27 -12.71
N LYS A 176 8.56 -12.16 -12.71
CA LYS A 176 8.08 -10.77 -12.70
C LYS A 176 9.11 -9.92 -13.41
N LEU A 177 8.69 -8.99 -14.25
CA LEU A 177 9.58 -7.95 -14.77
C LEU A 177 8.79 -6.68 -15.00
N THR A 178 9.14 -5.63 -14.26
CA THR A 178 8.60 -4.30 -14.44
C THR A 178 9.66 -3.40 -15.03
N LEU A 179 9.34 -2.72 -16.13
CA LEU A 179 10.16 -1.69 -16.75
C LEU A 179 9.50 -0.34 -16.53
N GLU A 180 10.26 0.65 -16.12
CA GLU A 180 9.74 1.99 -15.84
C GLU A 180 10.59 3.02 -16.56
N ALA A 181 9.94 3.90 -17.32
CA ALA A 181 10.57 5.06 -17.95
C ALA A 181 9.84 6.36 -17.58
N ALA A 182 10.60 7.39 -17.25
CA ALA A 182 10.12 8.70 -16.83
C ALA A 182 10.86 9.81 -17.59
N ARG A 183 10.18 10.94 -17.81
CA ARG A 183 10.75 12.09 -18.54
C ARG A 183 11.84 12.79 -17.73
N THR A 184 11.66 12.91 -16.42
CA THR A 184 12.63 13.47 -15.47
C THR A 184 12.99 12.41 -14.43
N ARG A 185 14.13 12.56 -13.75
CA ARG A 185 14.53 11.64 -12.68
C ARG A 185 13.49 11.73 -11.56
N PRO A 186 12.80 10.64 -11.22
CA PRO A 186 11.91 10.67 -10.07
C PRO A 186 12.73 10.86 -8.80
N ALA A 187 12.22 11.67 -7.85
CA ALA A 187 12.90 11.90 -6.58
C ALA A 187 13.09 10.55 -5.86
N GLU A 188 14.34 10.12 -5.71
CA GLU A 188 14.67 8.94 -4.92
C GLU A 188 14.45 9.25 -3.45
N ILE A 189 13.59 8.47 -2.79
CA ILE A 189 13.71 8.24 -1.35
C ILE A 189 15.07 7.54 -1.20
N LEU A 190 16.08 8.24 -0.67
CA LEU A 190 17.45 7.75 -0.51
C LEU A 190 17.48 6.47 0.35
N ASN A 191 17.48 5.31 -0.31
CA ASN A 191 17.89 4.05 0.29
C ASN A 191 19.42 3.98 0.26
N ILE A 192 20.06 4.40 1.33
CA ILE A 192 21.51 4.23 1.51
C ILE A 192 21.79 2.73 1.67
N GLN A 193 22.31 2.09 0.62
CA GLN A 193 23.04 0.84 0.73
C GLN A 193 24.43 1.15 1.32
N PRO A 194 24.92 0.39 2.31
CA PRO A 194 26.26 0.61 2.87
C PRO A 194 27.30 0.24 1.81
N THR A 195 28.11 1.20 1.37
CA THR A 195 29.32 0.92 0.60
C THR A 195 30.45 0.53 1.55
N ASP A 196 31.19 -0.51 1.16
CA ASP A 196 32.32 -1.08 1.87
C ASP A 196 33.41 -0.03 2.16
N ALA A 197 33.44 0.45 3.40
CA ALA A 197 34.62 1.11 3.94
C ALA A 197 35.64 0.03 4.32
N ARG A 198 36.55 -0.24 3.39
CA ARG A 198 37.78 -1.01 3.64
C ARG A 198 38.67 -0.19 4.57
N THR A 199 38.54 -0.38 5.87
CA THR A 199 39.47 0.19 6.86
C THR A 199 40.34 -0.94 7.42
N THR A 200 41.64 -0.76 7.24
CA THR A 200 42.73 -1.61 7.70
C THR A 200 42.64 -1.89 9.20
N GLN A 201 42.51 -3.17 9.56
CA GLN A 201 42.69 -3.65 10.93
C GLN A 201 44.13 -3.40 11.38
N THR A 202 44.29 -2.55 12.39
CA THR A 202 45.50 -2.55 13.22
C THR A 202 45.13 -3.22 14.54
N THR A 203 45.70 -4.40 14.75
CA THR A 203 45.52 -5.23 15.93
C THR A 203 46.16 -4.59 17.15
N VAL A 204 45.37 -4.25 18.17
CA VAL A 204 45.86 -4.06 19.54
C VAL A 204 45.10 -5.01 20.45
N ARG A 205 45.81 -6.03 20.90
CA ARG A 205 45.37 -6.96 21.94
C ARG A 205 45.28 -6.22 23.28
N SER A 206 44.24 -6.49 24.06
CA SER A 206 44.29 -6.40 25.52
C SER A 206 43.38 -7.47 26.14
N PRO A 207 43.75 -7.98 27.32
CA PRO A 207 43.38 -9.33 27.74
C PRO A 207 42.10 -9.38 28.57
N ALA A 208 41.49 -10.56 28.51
CA ALA A 208 40.35 -10.98 29.31
C ALA A 208 40.63 -10.89 30.82
N VAL A 209 39.63 -10.42 31.57
CA VAL A 209 39.49 -10.75 32.99
C VAL A 209 38.08 -11.29 33.17
N ALA A 210 38.02 -12.59 33.44
CA ALA A 210 36.84 -13.28 33.92
C ALA A 210 36.71 -13.05 35.42
N VAL A 211 35.52 -12.68 35.91
CA VAL A 211 35.12 -12.92 37.28
C VAL A 211 33.67 -13.37 37.27
N ALA A 212 33.46 -14.62 37.66
CA ALA A 212 32.19 -15.18 38.02
C ALA A 212 31.99 -15.03 39.53
N THR A 213 30.85 -14.50 39.97
CA THR A 213 30.29 -14.76 41.31
C THR A 213 28.78 -14.60 41.29
N THR A 214 28.12 -15.75 41.52
CA THR A 214 26.80 -16.05 42.11
C THR A 214 25.76 -14.95 42.44
N PRO A 215 24.45 -15.26 42.29
CA PRO A 215 23.33 -14.31 42.45
C PRO A 215 22.88 -14.17 43.91
N PRO A 216 22.39 -12.98 44.35
CA PRO A 216 21.65 -12.86 45.59
C PRO A 216 20.14 -13.05 45.37
N LYS A 217 19.53 -13.50 46.46
CA LYS A 217 18.16 -13.97 46.63
C LYS A 217 17.10 -12.88 46.41
N ASN A 218 15.95 -13.35 45.94
CA ASN A 218 14.68 -12.63 45.92
C ASN A 218 14.28 -12.16 47.32
N ASP A 219 14.06 -10.85 47.47
CA ASP A 219 13.12 -10.31 48.44
C ASP A 219 12.05 -9.52 47.69
N CYS A 220 10.81 -9.97 47.84
CA CYS A 220 9.60 -9.31 47.38
C CYS A 220 9.26 -8.14 48.31
N SER A 221 9.30 -6.90 47.80
CA SER A 221 8.26 -5.89 48.04
C SER A 221 8.68 -4.53 47.46
N SER A 222 8.12 -4.14 46.33
CA SER A 222 7.74 -2.74 46.06
C SER A 222 7.00 -2.66 44.73
N SER A 223 5.72 -2.34 44.83
CA SER A 223 4.87 -1.82 43.77
C SER A 223 5.52 -0.60 43.11
N GLY A 224 6.00 -0.77 41.88
CA GLY A 224 6.44 0.32 41.01
C GLY A 224 5.79 0.16 39.65
N ASN A 225 4.83 1.04 39.34
CA ASN A 225 4.28 1.21 38.00
C ASN A 225 5.40 1.75 37.07
N GLY A 226 6.22 0.84 36.56
CA GLY A 226 7.06 1.08 35.39
C GLY A 226 6.28 0.68 34.14
N GLU A 227 5.26 1.44 33.76
CA GLU A 227 4.75 1.39 32.39
C GLU A 227 5.88 1.92 31.50
N THR A 228 6.66 1.00 30.93
CA THR A 228 7.57 1.29 29.83
C THR A 228 6.77 2.04 28.76
N ALA A 229 7.20 3.25 28.41
CA ALA A 229 6.57 4.07 27.38
C ALA A 229 6.42 3.24 26.10
N ILE A 230 5.19 2.79 25.84
CA ILE A 230 4.82 2.11 24.60
C ILE A 230 5.02 3.15 23.49
N GLU A 231 5.63 2.77 22.37
CA GLU A 231 5.68 3.62 21.19
C GLU A 231 4.25 3.90 20.74
N ARG A 232 3.74 5.08 21.09
CA ARG A 232 2.47 5.59 20.59
C ARG A 232 2.75 6.19 19.22
N PHE A 233 2.39 5.47 18.17
CA PHE A 233 2.46 6.03 16.82
C PHE A 233 1.39 7.11 16.69
N ALA A 234 1.78 8.38 16.88
CA ALA A 234 0.96 9.57 16.66
C ALA A 234 -0.49 9.43 17.15
N GLN A 235 -0.71 8.75 18.28
CA GLN A 235 -2.04 8.55 18.84
C GLN A 235 -2.44 9.79 19.63
N PRO A 236 -3.73 10.15 19.63
CA PRO A 236 -4.16 11.33 20.34
C PRO A 236 -4.21 11.08 21.84
N ASP A 237 -3.45 11.87 22.60
CA ASP A 237 -3.39 11.74 24.06
C ASP A 237 -4.58 12.38 24.78
N LYS A 238 -5.41 13.14 24.05
CA LYS A 238 -6.58 13.83 24.60
C LYS A 238 -7.63 14.05 23.51
N ARG A 239 -8.86 13.59 23.78
CA ARG A 239 -10.05 14.02 23.04
C ARG A 239 -10.43 15.43 23.46
N TRP A 240 -10.53 16.34 22.50
CA TRP A 240 -10.99 17.70 22.69
C TRP A 240 -12.38 17.87 22.07
N CYS A 241 -13.33 18.35 22.88
CA CYS A 241 -14.71 18.60 22.44
C CYS A 241 -15.00 20.11 22.51
N PRO A 242 -14.81 20.85 21.41
CA PRO A 242 -14.65 22.31 21.46
C PRO A 242 -15.91 23.19 21.57
N TRP A 243 -17.12 22.64 21.56
CA TRP A 243 -18.26 23.45 21.10
C TRP A 243 -18.94 24.28 22.21
N LYS A 244 -18.53 25.56 22.28
CA LYS A 244 -19.28 26.68 22.91
C LYS A 244 -19.79 27.69 21.88
N SER A 245 -19.13 27.76 20.72
CA SER A 245 -19.39 28.63 19.56
C SER A 245 -18.90 27.93 18.28
N ASP A 246 -18.95 28.60 17.13
CA ASP A 246 -18.41 28.14 15.83
C ASP A 246 -16.87 28.13 15.76
N SER A 247 -16.23 28.72 16.76
CA SER A 247 -14.79 28.78 16.96
C SER A 247 -14.41 28.37 18.37
N CYS A 248 -13.17 27.90 18.54
CA CYS A 248 -12.65 27.39 19.79
C CYS A 248 -11.12 27.41 19.81
N SER A 249 -10.53 27.45 21.00
CA SER A 249 -9.09 27.51 21.21
C SER A 249 -8.64 26.55 22.32
N ILE A 250 -7.44 26.00 22.19
CA ILE A 250 -6.78 25.19 23.23
C ILE A 250 -5.26 25.31 23.12
N SER A 251 -4.56 25.22 24.25
CA SER A 251 -3.09 25.14 24.27
C SER A 251 -2.60 23.74 23.90
N LEU A 252 -1.59 23.66 23.03
CA LEU A 252 -0.82 22.46 22.77
C LEU A 252 -0.04 22.04 24.01
N LYS A 253 0.15 20.73 24.21
CA LYS A 253 0.96 20.22 25.33
C LYS A 253 2.46 20.47 25.14
N ILE A 254 2.94 20.40 23.90
CA ILE A 254 4.33 20.65 23.52
C ILE A 254 4.34 21.81 22.52
N LYS A 255 5.17 22.82 22.78
CA LYS A 255 5.31 23.96 21.87
C LYS A 255 5.95 23.52 20.56
N GLY A 256 5.42 24.02 19.45
CA GLY A 256 5.94 23.77 18.10
C GLY A 256 5.93 22.30 17.69
N GLN A 257 5.14 21.45 18.36
CA GLN A 257 5.10 20.02 18.07
C GLN A 257 3.74 19.41 18.38
N GLY A 258 3.32 18.49 17.53
CA GLY A 258 2.21 17.58 17.81
C GLY A 258 1.42 17.24 16.57
N THR A 259 0.38 16.44 16.77
CA THR A 259 -0.56 16.06 15.72
C THR A 259 -1.97 16.43 16.14
N VAL A 260 -2.73 17.04 15.23
CA VAL A 260 -4.15 17.34 15.41
C VAL A 260 -4.93 16.52 14.40
N GLU A 261 -5.80 15.66 14.90
CA GLU A 261 -6.73 14.85 14.12
C GLU A 261 -8.14 15.43 14.21
N ILE A 262 -8.83 15.48 13.08
CA ILE A 262 -10.19 15.96 12.94
C ILE A 262 -10.99 14.82 12.30
N MET A 263 -11.90 14.25 13.07
CA MET A 263 -12.89 13.31 12.58
C MET A 263 -14.17 14.08 12.30
N GLN A 264 -14.74 13.87 11.13
CA GLN A 264 -15.94 14.54 10.67
C GLN A 264 -16.91 13.56 10.02
N ARG A 265 -18.17 13.56 10.44
CA ARG A 265 -19.24 12.77 9.83
C ARG A 265 -20.02 13.56 8.78
N ARG A 266 -20.31 14.82 9.08
CA ARG A 266 -21.01 15.75 8.18
C ARG A 266 -20.01 16.61 7.42
N SER A 267 -20.05 16.61 6.09
CA SER A 267 -19.10 17.37 5.25
C SER A 267 -19.31 18.88 5.38
N VAL A 268 -18.41 19.54 6.10
CA VAL A 268 -18.51 20.95 6.50
C VAL A 268 -17.12 21.60 6.46
N PRO A 269 -16.94 22.75 5.78
CA PRO A 269 -15.68 23.46 5.72
C PRO A 269 -15.14 23.85 7.09
N PHE A 270 -13.83 23.73 7.25
CA PHE A 270 -13.16 24.10 8.50
C PHE A 270 -11.83 24.80 8.22
N GLU A 271 -11.40 25.55 9.22
CA GLU A 271 -10.11 26.19 9.29
C GLU A 271 -9.46 25.86 10.64
N LEU A 272 -8.19 25.50 10.57
CA LEU A 272 -7.34 25.22 11.70
C LEU A 272 -6.16 26.19 11.67
N GLN A 273 -5.94 26.90 12.76
CA GLN A 273 -4.83 27.84 12.93
C GLN A 273 -3.96 27.42 14.11
N LEU A 274 -2.71 27.06 13.83
CA LEU A 274 -1.67 26.85 14.84
C LEU A 274 -0.95 28.17 15.06
N SER A 275 -1.01 28.73 16.27
CA SER A 275 -0.60 30.10 16.59
C SER A 275 0.34 30.18 17.80
N ASN A 276 1.18 31.22 17.84
CA ASN A 276 1.96 31.59 19.02
C ASN A 276 1.21 32.53 19.99
N LYS A 277 -0.04 32.90 19.68
CA LYS A 277 -0.91 33.75 20.49
C LYS A 277 -2.19 33.04 20.88
N GLU A 278 -2.75 33.40 22.03
CA GLU A 278 -4.04 32.88 22.51
C GLU A 278 -5.24 33.50 21.80
N ASP A 279 -5.10 34.75 21.35
CA ASP A 279 -6.09 35.43 20.52
C ASP A 279 -5.86 35.07 19.04
N ALA A 280 -6.82 34.36 18.44
CA ALA A 280 -6.80 33.96 17.04
C ALA A 280 -6.77 35.17 16.08
N CYS A 281 -7.25 36.34 16.54
CA CYS A 281 -7.35 37.57 15.76
C CYS A 281 -6.14 38.51 15.91
N ASP A 282 -5.13 38.14 16.71
CA ASP A 282 -3.94 38.98 16.91
C ASP A 282 -3.16 39.11 15.59
N ARG A 283 -3.11 40.33 15.04
CA ARG A 283 -2.44 40.64 13.77
C ARG A 283 -0.93 40.45 13.81
N ASN A 284 -0.35 40.37 15.00
CA ASN A 284 1.08 40.11 15.20
C ASN A 284 1.37 38.63 15.49
N ALA A 285 0.34 37.77 15.49
CA ALA A 285 0.54 36.34 15.67
C ALA A 285 1.28 35.74 14.47
N TYR A 286 2.28 34.90 14.76
CA TYR A 286 2.74 33.95 13.78
C TYR A 286 1.77 32.78 13.75
N SER A 287 1.34 32.37 12.56
CA SER A 287 0.34 31.31 12.42
C SER A 287 0.57 30.43 11.20
N ILE A 288 0.31 29.15 11.36
CA ILE A 288 0.13 28.19 10.27
C ILE A 288 -1.36 27.90 10.17
N ILE A 289 -1.95 28.20 9.02
CA ILE A 289 -3.39 28.13 8.76
C ILE A 289 -3.64 27.05 7.73
N LEU A 290 -4.49 26.08 8.07
CA LEU A 290 -5.01 25.05 7.18
C LEU A 290 -6.51 25.30 6.98
N SER A 291 -6.92 25.59 5.75
CA SER A 291 -8.32 25.75 5.36
C SER A 291 -8.71 24.59 4.43
N VAL A 292 -9.79 23.88 4.75
CA VAL A 292 -10.30 22.72 4.00
C VAL A 292 -11.76 22.98 3.63
N ASN A 293 -12.07 22.98 2.34
CA ASN A 293 -13.44 23.08 1.83
C ASN A 293 -13.70 22.03 0.74
N GLN A 294 -14.82 22.09 0.02
CA GLN A 294 -15.19 21.10 -1.01
C GLN A 294 -14.32 21.18 -2.27
N ASN A 295 -13.76 22.35 -2.56
CA ASN A 295 -13.08 22.67 -3.83
C ASN A 295 -11.56 22.71 -3.68
N GLU A 296 -11.06 23.09 -2.50
CA GLU A 296 -9.64 23.22 -2.26
C GLU A 296 -9.24 22.91 -0.82
N VAL A 297 -7.96 22.57 -0.67
CA VAL A 297 -7.23 22.65 0.58
C VAL A 297 -6.09 23.63 0.44
N LYS A 298 -5.98 24.52 1.42
CA LYS A 298 -4.93 25.54 1.47
C LYS A 298 -4.21 25.48 2.81
N LEU A 299 -2.88 25.44 2.77
CA LEU A 299 -2.02 25.60 3.92
C LEU A 299 -1.17 26.86 3.71
N SER A 300 -1.23 27.81 4.64
CA SER A 300 -0.46 29.04 4.56
C SER A 300 0.18 29.45 5.88
N THR A 301 1.21 30.27 5.82
CA THR A 301 1.81 30.93 7.00
C THR A 301 1.47 32.42 7.00
N SER A 302 1.39 33.02 8.18
CA SER A 302 1.24 34.48 8.34
C SER A 302 2.38 35.28 7.69
N ASN A 303 3.52 34.64 7.43
CA ASN A 303 4.69 35.22 6.74
C ASN A 303 4.64 35.08 5.21
N GLY A 304 3.55 34.54 4.66
CA GLY A 304 3.30 34.55 3.21
C GLY A 304 3.63 33.25 2.47
N GLN A 305 4.02 32.17 3.16
CA GLN A 305 4.05 30.85 2.51
C GLN A 305 2.60 30.40 2.23
N SER A 306 2.35 29.80 1.08
CA SER A 306 1.03 29.30 0.71
C SER A 306 1.15 28.12 -0.22
N TYR A 307 0.41 27.05 0.10
CA TYR A 307 0.35 25.80 -0.62
C TYR A 307 -1.11 25.46 -0.82
N THR A 308 -1.51 25.17 -2.05
CA THR A 308 -2.91 24.88 -2.38
C THR A 308 -2.97 23.60 -3.19
N SER A 309 -3.96 22.76 -2.89
CA SER A 309 -4.37 21.64 -3.71
C SER A 309 -5.85 21.80 -4.05
N VAL A 310 -6.15 21.80 -5.35
CA VAL A 310 -7.52 21.81 -5.90
C VAL A 310 -8.00 20.43 -6.32
N ASN A 311 -7.21 19.39 -6.05
CA ASN A 311 -7.60 18.03 -6.35
C ASN A 311 -8.68 17.60 -5.36
N ASN A 312 -9.89 17.37 -5.86
CA ASN A 312 -11.08 16.98 -5.11
C ASN A 312 -10.90 15.72 -4.26
N ILE A 313 -9.91 14.89 -4.56
CA ILE A 313 -9.57 13.74 -3.73
C ILE A 313 -8.98 14.14 -2.37
N TYR A 314 -8.41 15.34 -2.27
CA TYR A 314 -7.77 15.84 -1.06
C TYR A 314 -8.63 16.88 -0.32
N THR A 315 -9.84 17.13 -0.78
CA THR A 315 -10.77 18.10 -0.19
C THR A 315 -11.71 17.42 0.79
N LEU A 316 -12.74 18.16 1.25
CA LEU A 316 -13.81 17.56 2.04
C LEU A 316 -14.42 16.37 1.30
N GLN A 317 -14.52 15.26 2.01
CA GLN A 317 -15.17 14.07 1.48
C GLN A 317 -16.68 14.30 1.44
N PRO A 318 -17.40 13.76 0.44
CA PRO A 318 -18.84 13.92 0.34
C PRO A 318 -19.56 13.48 1.62
N GLU A 319 -20.70 14.10 1.92
CA GLU A 319 -21.51 13.69 3.07
C GLU A 319 -21.97 12.24 2.90
N GLY A 320 -21.77 11.43 3.94
CA GLY A 320 -22.12 10.02 3.97
C GLY A 320 -22.41 9.54 5.38
N GLN A 321 -22.70 8.26 5.54
CA GLN A 321 -22.96 7.69 6.87
C GLN A 321 -21.68 7.51 7.72
N TYR A 322 -20.50 7.73 7.13
CA TYR A 322 -19.19 7.36 7.66
C TYR A 322 -18.42 8.56 8.22
N TRP A 323 -17.44 8.27 9.07
CA TRP A 323 -16.52 9.26 9.60
C TRP A 323 -15.31 9.41 8.67
N HIS A 324 -14.98 10.64 8.32
CA HIS A 324 -13.78 11.00 7.57
C HIS A 324 -12.73 11.58 8.52
N ARG A 325 -11.48 11.15 8.36
CA ARG A 325 -10.35 11.62 9.15
C ARG A 325 -9.51 12.60 8.34
N TYR A 326 -9.17 13.72 8.96
CA TYR A 326 -8.19 14.69 8.49
C TYR A 326 -7.15 14.88 9.58
N TRP A 327 -5.92 15.19 9.23
CA TRP A 327 -4.90 15.42 10.24
C TRP A 327 -3.85 16.42 9.77
N ILE A 328 -3.31 17.17 10.73
CA ILE A 328 -2.15 18.03 10.55
C ILE A 328 -1.11 17.71 11.62
N SER A 329 0.16 17.64 11.23
CA SER A 329 1.28 17.38 12.11
C SER A 329 2.31 18.49 11.99
N LEU A 330 2.85 18.92 13.13
CA LEU A 330 3.86 19.97 13.25
C LEU A 330 5.10 19.41 13.96
N PHE A 331 6.29 19.67 13.42
CA PHE A 331 7.55 19.40 14.11
C PHE A 331 8.56 20.54 13.89
N SER A 332 8.72 21.37 14.91
CA SER A 332 9.58 22.56 14.87
C SER A 332 11.05 22.27 14.62
N SER A 333 11.59 21.15 15.15
CA SER A 333 13.02 20.82 15.01
C SER A 333 13.48 20.67 13.56
N THR A 334 12.60 20.21 12.67
CA THR A 334 12.87 20.11 11.22
C THR A 334 11.99 21.05 10.40
N ARG A 335 11.34 22.03 11.05
CA ARG A 335 10.41 22.98 10.41
C ARG A 335 9.31 22.30 9.59
N ASN A 336 8.94 21.08 9.96
CA ASN A 336 8.10 20.24 9.12
C ASN A 336 6.62 20.39 9.48
N VAL A 337 5.80 20.57 8.45
CA VAL A 337 4.34 20.56 8.53
C VAL A 337 3.80 19.54 7.55
N LYS A 338 2.96 18.63 8.04
CA LYS A 338 2.27 17.65 7.22
C LYS A 338 0.77 17.79 7.36
N TYR A 339 0.05 17.62 6.27
CA TYR A 339 -1.40 17.47 6.27
C TYR A 339 -1.76 16.21 5.49
N GLY A 340 -2.75 15.45 5.95
CA GLY A 340 -3.24 14.25 5.27
C GLY A 340 -4.68 13.89 5.60
N ILE A 341 -5.16 12.84 4.93
CA ILE A 341 -6.53 12.33 5.04
C ILE A 341 -6.49 10.84 5.31
N GLY A 342 -7.46 10.35 6.09
CA GLY A 342 -7.51 8.96 6.53
C GLY A 342 -6.43 8.66 7.55
N GLU A 343 -5.92 7.44 7.53
CA GLU A 343 -4.90 6.95 8.45
C GLU A 343 -3.70 7.91 8.61
N VAL A 344 -3.29 8.13 9.85
CA VAL A 344 -2.27 9.11 10.23
C VAL A 344 -0.87 8.54 9.99
N ARG A 345 -0.31 8.79 8.81
CA ARG A 345 1.06 8.40 8.43
C ARG A 345 1.61 9.22 7.27
N PRO A 346 2.95 9.33 7.10
CA PRO A 346 3.54 10.13 6.03
C PRO A 346 3.09 9.77 4.61
N PHE A 347 2.88 8.48 4.29
CA PHE A 347 2.51 8.00 2.96
C PHE A 347 1.17 8.54 2.49
N PHE A 348 0.25 8.84 3.42
CA PHE A 348 -1.07 9.41 3.13
C PHE A 348 -1.10 10.93 3.34
N SER A 349 0.07 11.59 3.38
CA SER A 349 0.14 13.05 3.40
C SER A 349 -0.17 13.64 2.02
N VAL A 350 -1.00 14.67 2.03
CA VAL A 350 -1.28 15.54 0.89
C VAL A 350 -0.23 16.64 0.81
N PHE A 351 0.10 17.22 1.97
CA PHE A 351 1.20 18.18 2.10
C PHE A 351 2.27 17.59 3.02
N ASN A 352 3.53 17.74 2.61
CA ASN A 352 4.70 17.48 3.44
C ASN A 352 5.71 18.59 3.15
N ILE A 353 5.67 19.64 3.97
CA ILE A 353 6.35 20.89 3.72
C ILE A 353 7.42 21.09 4.77
N GLU A 354 8.59 21.52 4.34
CA GLU A 354 9.60 22.11 5.21
C GLU A 354 9.49 23.64 5.10
N LEU A 355 9.07 24.30 6.18
CA LEU A 355 8.98 25.76 6.21
C LEU A 355 10.38 26.38 6.19
N PRO A 356 10.58 27.60 5.65
CA PRO A 356 11.89 28.23 5.55
C PRO A 356 12.67 28.36 6.88
N GLU A 357 14.01 28.38 6.80
CA GLU A 357 14.90 28.46 7.98
C GLU A 357 14.63 29.69 8.87
N ASN A 358 14.25 30.82 8.26
CA ASN A 358 13.89 32.04 8.99
C ASN A 358 12.60 31.91 9.83
N GLU A 359 11.82 30.84 9.65
CA GLU A 359 10.63 30.55 10.47
C GLU A 359 10.93 29.59 11.64
N LEU A 360 12.17 29.08 11.80
CA LEU A 360 12.54 28.11 12.84
C LEU A 360 12.21 28.57 14.27
N GLN A 361 12.49 29.83 14.59
CA GLN A 361 12.20 30.35 15.93
C GLN A 361 10.71 30.61 16.13
N LEU A 362 10.00 30.97 15.07
CA LEU A 362 8.56 31.25 15.12
C LEU A 362 7.74 29.97 15.33
N ILE A 363 8.10 28.90 14.62
CA ILE A 363 7.42 27.59 14.75
C ILE A 363 7.61 26.98 16.14
N LYS A 364 8.74 27.24 16.81
CA LYS A 364 9.01 26.79 18.19
C LYS A 364 8.11 27.49 19.23
N GLU A 365 7.58 28.66 18.90
CA GLU A 365 6.69 29.42 19.78
C GLU A 365 5.20 29.12 19.55
N ILE A 366 4.86 28.29 18.56
CA ILE A 366 3.48 27.83 18.37
C ILE A 366 3.03 27.07 19.62
N HIS A 367 1.94 27.53 20.22
CA HIS A 367 1.44 27.00 21.49
C HIS A 367 -0.08 26.86 21.50
N TYR A 368 -0.80 27.47 20.57
CA TYR A 368 -2.25 27.48 20.53
C TYR A 368 -2.77 26.84 19.25
N LEU A 369 -3.82 26.07 19.40
CA LEU A 369 -4.66 25.57 18.32
C LEU A 369 -5.97 26.36 18.38
N HIS A 370 -6.27 27.08 17.31
CA HIS A 370 -7.59 27.64 17.05
C HIS A 370 -8.26 26.83 15.95
N PHE A 371 -9.54 26.54 16.14
CA PHE A 371 -10.32 25.81 15.16
C PHE A 371 -11.63 26.52 14.94
N LYS A 372 -11.99 26.67 13.67
CA LYS A 372 -13.20 27.36 13.21
C LYS A 372 -13.90 26.49 12.18
N VAL A 373 -15.20 26.33 12.34
CA VAL A 373 -16.05 25.70 11.33
C VAL A 373 -16.69 26.82 10.51
N ASN A 374 -16.53 26.78 9.19
CA ASN A 374 -17.10 27.80 8.32
C ASN A 374 -18.47 27.34 7.80
N ASN A 375 -19.50 27.77 8.52
CA ASN A 375 -20.89 27.47 8.26
C ASN A 375 -21.61 28.70 7.69
N ASN A 376 -22.48 28.52 6.71
CA ASN A 376 -23.47 29.55 6.38
C ASN A 376 -24.33 29.84 7.63
N ASN A 377 -24.77 31.09 7.81
CA ASN A 377 -25.49 31.60 9.00
C ASN A 377 -26.67 30.74 9.49
N GLN A 378 -27.21 29.85 8.65
CA GLN A 378 -28.31 28.94 8.98
C GLN A 378 -27.89 27.76 9.87
N MET A 379 -26.65 27.25 9.74
CA MET A 379 -26.14 26.09 10.52
C MET A 379 -25.58 26.47 11.90
N LEU A 380 -25.34 27.75 12.17
CA LEU A 380 -24.92 28.22 13.51
C LEU A 380 -25.98 27.97 14.58
N LYS A 381 -27.26 27.85 14.19
CA LYS A 381 -28.37 27.46 15.09
C LYS A 381 -28.34 25.97 15.48
N GLU A 382 -27.53 25.14 14.81
CA GLU A 382 -27.43 23.68 15.00
C GLU A 382 -26.14 23.26 15.76
N LEU A 383 -25.49 24.17 16.49
CA LEU A 383 -24.22 23.90 17.23
C LEU A 383 -24.27 22.69 18.18
N ASN A 384 -25.46 22.31 18.67
CA ASN A 384 -25.62 21.10 19.49
C ASN A 384 -25.31 19.82 18.72
N ASN A 385 -25.65 19.74 17.42
CA ASN A 385 -25.42 18.56 16.58
C ASN A 385 -23.96 18.46 16.11
N LEU A 386 -23.25 19.59 16.00
CA LEU A 386 -21.82 19.59 15.64
C LEU A 386 -20.95 18.79 16.63
N LYS A 387 -21.34 18.69 17.91
CA LYS A 387 -20.64 17.85 18.89
C LYS A 387 -20.65 16.36 18.53
N GLU A 388 -21.72 15.92 17.88
CA GLU A 388 -21.93 14.53 17.51
C GLU A 388 -21.30 14.21 16.15
N ASP A 389 -21.16 15.22 15.28
CA ASP A 389 -20.62 15.11 13.92
C ASP A 389 -19.13 15.42 13.81
N PHE A 390 -18.50 15.97 14.85
CA PHE A 390 -17.08 16.30 14.86
C PHE A 390 -16.37 15.81 16.12
N ARG A 391 -15.14 15.33 15.94
CA ARG A 391 -14.23 15.01 17.05
C ARG A 391 -12.85 15.55 16.72
N ILE A 392 -12.26 16.28 17.65
CA ILE A 392 -10.89 16.75 17.52
C ILE A 392 -10.04 16.07 18.57
N SER A 393 -8.87 15.64 18.15
CA SER A 393 -7.96 14.80 18.91
C SER A 393 -6.57 15.41 18.79
N ILE A 394 -5.87 15.57 19.91
CA ILE A 394 -4.55 16.25 19.94
C ILE A 394 -3.53 15.31 20.58
N GLY A 395 -2.52 14.92 19.81
CA GLY A 395 -1.38 14.12 20.23
C GLY A 395 -0.11 14.95 20.39
N THR A 396 0.79 14.53 21.27
CA THR A 396 2.10 15.19 21.47
C THR A 396 3.12 14.85 20.40
N ASP A 397 2.94 13.72 19.72
CA ASP A 397 3.94 13.17 18.82
C ASP A 397 3.67 13.61 17.38
N PRO A 398 4.69 14.10 16.66
CA PRO A 398 4.59 14.44 15.25
C PRO A 398 4.64 13.18 14.36
N VAL A 399 4.04 13.28 13.19
CA VAL A 399 4.07 12.25 12.14
C VAL A 399 5.36 12.37 11.33
N LEU A 400 6.40 11.63 11.73
CA LEU A 400 7.73 11.71 11.11
C LEU A 400 8.08 10.52 10.23
N HIS A 401 7.69 9.32 10.65
CA HIS A 401 8.13 8.07 10.04
C HIS A 401 6.94 7.17 9.73
N GLU A 402 7.12 6.27 8.76
CA GLU A 402 6.12 5.23 8.47
C GLU A 402 5.99 4.28 9.66
N PRO A 403 4.77 4.04 10.17
CA PRO A 403 4.55 2.97 11.12
C PRO A 403 4.95 1.63 10.50
N ALA A 404 5.79 0.88 11.22
CA ALA A 404 6.25 -0.42 10.79
C ALA A 404 5.07 -1.40 10.69
N LEU A 405 4.90 -2.05 9.54
CA LEU A 405 3.82 -3.02 9.33
C LEU A 405 4.13 -4.40 9.95
N PHE A 406 5.41 -4.76 10.02
CA PHE A 406 5.84 -6.09 10.44
C PHE A 406 6.20 -6.17 11.91
N VAL A 407 5.74 -7.22 12.58
CA VAL A 407 6.18 -7.58 13.93
C VAL A 407 7.30 -8.61 13.84
N ILE A 408 8.39 -8.39 14.58
CA ILE A 408 9.47 -9.36 14.76
C ILE A 408 9.75 -9.58 16.24
N PRO A 409 10.26 -10.76 16.63
CA PRO A 409 10.73 -11.01 17.99
C PRO A 409 11.86 -10.06 18.42
N GLN A 410 11.93 -9.75 19.71
CA GLN A 410 12.88 -8.79 20.28
C GLN A 410 14.33 -9.23 20.08
N GLU A 411 14.60 -10.53 20.06
CA GLU A 411 15.93 -11.10 19.79
C GLU A 411 16.36 -10.94 18.32
N LYS A 412 15.43 -10.68 17.40
CA LYS A 412 15.70 -10.40 15.98
C LYS A 412 15.65 -8.91 15.66
N TYR A 413 15.23 -8.07 16.61
CA TYR A 413 15.09 -6.63 16.42
C TYR A 413 16.44 -5.93 16.38
N THR A 414 16.73 -5.25 15.27
CA THR A 414 18.04 -4.62 15.03
C THR A 414 17.98 -3.10 15.18
N LEU A 415 19.15 -2.45 15.26
CA LEU A 415 19.24 -0.99 15.18
C LEU A 415 18.64 -0.46 13.87
N LYS A 416 18.80 -1.20 12.76
CA LYS A 416 18.21 -0.83 11.47
C LYS A 416 16.68 -0.81 11.55
N ASP A 417 16.07 -1.77 12.23
CA ASP A 417 14.62 -1.78 12.42
C ASP A 417 14.16 -0.58 13.25
N ALA A 418 14.94 -0.20 14.27
CA ALA A 418 14.67 0.99 15.09
C ALA A 418 14.81 2.31 14.33
N THR A 419 15.83 2.46 13.47
CA THR A 419 16.10 3.73 12.77
C THR A 419 15.37 3.86 11.44
N CYS A 420 15.07 2.75 10.77
CA CYS A 420 14.41 2.74 9.47
C CYS A 420 12.94 2.31 9.55
N HIS A 421 12.43 1.96 10.73
CA HIS A 421 11.05 1.54 10.96
C HIS A 421 10.60 0.38 10.05
N THR A 422 11.51 -0.53 9.72
CA THR A 422 11.23 -1.69 8.85
C THR A 422 10.43 -2.79 9.56
N ALA A 423 10.49 -2.82 10.89
CA ALA A 423 9.74 -3.71 11.74
C ALA A 423 9.57 -3.10 13.14
N ILE A 424 8.61 -3.61 13.91
CA ILE A 424 8.42 -3.32 15.33
C ILE A 424 8.68 -4.60 16.14
N SER A 425 9.30 -4.47 17.32
CA SER A 425 9.35 -5.59 18.25
C SER A 425 7.98 -5.84 18.87
N GLU A 426 7.62 -7.11 19.02
CA GLU A 426 6.50 -7.58 19.84
C GLU A 426 6.47 -6.99 21.26
N MET A 427 7.63 -6.66 21.84
CA MET A 427 7.72 -6.04 23.17
C MET A 427 7.20 -4.60 23.17
N LYS A 428 7.29 -3.91 22.04
CA LYS A 428 6.80 -2.54 21.84
C LYS A 428 5.32 -2.45 21.46
N LEU A 429 4.68 -3.59 21.18
CA LEU A 429 3.24 -3.62 20.89
C LEU A 429 2.41 -3.27 22.13
N GLU A 430 1.25 -2.65 21.88
CA GLU A 430 0.22 -2.49 22.91
C GLU A 430 -0.19 -3.85 23.48
N ARG A 431 -0.54 -3.90 24.77
CA ARG A 431 -0.83 -5.16 25.45
C ARG A 431 -1.87 -6.03 24.73
N PRO A 432 -3.00 -5.50 24.21
CA PRO A 432 -3.93 -6.28 23.39
C PRO A 432 -3.27 -7.01 22.21
N LEU A 433 -2.42 -6.31 21.47
CA LEU A 433 -1.70 -6.85 20.31
C LEU A 433 -0.65 -7.88 20.71
N ARG A 434 0.06 -7.62 21.81
CA ARG A 434 1.07 -8.54 22.33
C ARG A 434 0.45 -9.85 22.81
N ASP A 435 -0.70 -9.77 23.49
CA ASP A 435 -1.45 -10.96 23.93
C ASP A 435 -1.92 -11.79 22.72
N LEU A 436 -2.44 -11.12 21.69
CA LEU A 436 -2.81 -11.77 20.41
C LEU A 436 -1.59 -12.40 19.72
N TYR A 437 -0.47 -11.68 19.64
CA TYR A 437 0.77 -12.16 19.00
C TYR A 437 1.25 -13.49 19.60
N TYR A 438 1.39 -13.55 20.93
CA TYR A 438 1.86 -14.75 21.61
C TYR A 438 0.88 -15.93 21.51
N SER A 439 -0.40 -15.66 21.29
CA SER A 439 -1.40 -16.73 21.13
C SER A 439 -1.34 -17.45 19.78
N VAL A 440 -0.67 -16.89 18.77
CA VAL A 440 -0.62 -17.48 17.41
C VAL A 440 0.79 -17.74 16.87
N ILE A 441 1.84 -17.28 17.53
CA ILE A 441 3.22 -17.34 17.00
C ILE A 441 3.81 -18.76 16.88
N ASN A 442 3.32 -19.71 17.68
CA ASN A 442 3.77 -21.10 17.66
C ASN A 442 2.79 -22.05 16.97
N LEU A 443 1.76 -21.51 16.31
CA LEU A 443 0.79 -22.34 15.60
C LEU A 443 1.39 -22.90 14.30
N GLU A 444 1.13 -24.18 14.05
CA GLU A 444 1.56 -24.94 12.87
C GLU A 444 0.33 -25.62 12.22
N LEU A 445 0.30 -25.70 10.89
CA LEU A 445 -0.81 -26.35 10.17
C LEU A 445 -0.58 -27.86 10.03
N ASN A 446 0.60 -28.23 9.55
CA ASN A 446 1.02 -29.61 9.39
C ASN A 446 1.61 -30.08 10.71
N THR A 447 0.85 -30.93 11.40
CA THR A 447 1.15 -31.44 12.73
C THR A 447 1.45 -32.94 12.64
N ASP A 448 2.04 -33.54 13.68
CA ASP A 448 2.34 -34.98 13.69
C ASP A 448 1.08 -35.85 13.44
N ASP A 449 -0.11 -35.39 13.87
CA ASP A 449 -1.37 -36.10 13.65
C ASP A 449 -1.98 -35.85 12.25
N PHE A 450 -1.53 -34.82 11.53
CA PHE A 450 -1.93 -34.55 10.15
C PHE A 450 -0.80 -33.83 9.37
N PRO A 451 0.26 -34.55 8.97
CA PRO A 451 1.50 -33.94 8.49
C PRO A 451 1.41 -33.32 7.09
N ASP A 452 0.35 -33.62 6.34
CA ASP A 452 0.12 -33.17 4.96
C ASP A 452 -1.21 -32.42 4.80
N LEU A 453 -1.74 -31.83 5.89
CA LEU A 453 -2.99 -31.07 5.87
C LEU A 453 -3.01 -30.02 4.74
N THR A 454 -1.93 -29.25 4.57
CA THR A 454 -1.85 -28.21 3.52
C THR A 454 -2.00 -28.78 2.11
N ASP A 455 -1.44 -29.96 1.85
CA ASP A 455 -1.51 -30.61 0.54
C ASP A 455 -2.91 -31.19 0.28
N VAL A 456 -3.58 -31.68 1.33
CA VAL A 456 -4.97 -32.14 1.24
C VAL A 456 -5.92 -30.97 0.98
N ILE A 457 -5.70 -29.81 1.61
CA ILE A 457 -6.46 -28.58 1.34
C ILE A 457 -6.31 -28.19 -0.13
N GLU A 458 -5.08 -28.20 -0.66
CA GLU A 458 -4.82 -27.92 -2.08
C GLU A 458 -5.60 -28.88 -3.00
N ARG A 459 -5.59 -30.19 -2.71
CA ARG A 459 -6.35 -31.18 -3.48
C ARG A 459 -7.86 -30.95 -3.40
N SER A 460 -8.38 -30.61 -2.22
CA SER A 460 -9.81 -30.29 -2.02
C SER A 460 -10.25 -29.04 -2.77
N ILE A 461 -9.38 -28.05 -2.90
CA ILE A 461 -9.61 -26.86 -3.73
C ILE A 461 -9.62 -27.20 -5.22
N LYS A 462 -8.74 -28.10 -5.67
CA LYS A 462 -8.59 -28.46 -7.09
C LYS A 462 -9.62 -29.46 -7.58
N ASN A 463 -10.20 -30.27 -6.69
CA ASN A 463 -11.17 -31.30 -7.05
C ASN A 463 -12.60 -30.77 -6.99
N PRO A 464 -13.39 -30.82 -8.07
CA PRO A 464 -14.81 -30.43 -8.07
C PRO A 464 -15.68 -31.13 -7.01
N GLU A 465 -15.30 -32.33 -6.59
CA GLU A 465 -16.00 -33.07 -5.53
C GLU A 465 -15.58 -32.68 -4.11
N GLY A 466 -14.44 -32.00 -3.97
CA GLY A 466 -13.89 -31.54 -2.70
C GLY A 466 -14.76 -30.47 -2.04
N TRP A 467 -14.82 -30.50 -0.71
CA TRP A 467 -15.60 -29.54 0.07
C TRP A 467 -15.11 -28.12 -0.14
N CYS A 468 -13.78 -27.91 -0.17
CA CYS A 468 -13.21 -26.57 -0.39
C CYS A 468 -13.68 -25.99 -1.73
N TYR A 469 -13.60 -26.75 -2.83
CA TYR A 469 -14.08 -26.31 -4.14
C TYR A 469 -15.56 -25.90 -4.11
N LYS A 470 -16.42 -26.78 -3.58
CA LYS A 470 -17.87 -26.55 -3.51
C LYS A 470 -18.18 -25.31 -2.66
N LYS A 471 -17.54 -25.18 -1.50
CA LYS A 471 -17.77 -24.05 -0.59
C LYS A 471 -17.30 -22.71 -1.18
N LEU A 472 -16.16 -22.69 -1.87
CA LEU A 472 -15.67 -21.49 -2.56
C LEU A 472 -16.61 -21.06 -3.68
N LYS A 473 -17.16 -22.02 -4.44
CA LYS A 473 -18.14 -21.76 -5.50
C LYS A 473 -19.43 -21.17 -4.96
N GLU A 474 -19.97 -21.70 -3.86
CA GLU A 474 -21.15 -21.15 -3.17
C GLU A 474 -20.95 -19.69 -2.74
N LYS A 475 -19.72 -19.32 -2.35
CA LYS A 475 -19.41 -18.00 -1.80
C LYS A 475 -19.18 -16.90 -2.85
N ALA A 476 -19.21 -17.21 -4.15
CA ALA A 476 -18.90 -16.24 -5.20
C ALA A 476 -19.81 -14.98 -5.15
N GLU A 477 -20.98 -15.07 -4.54
CA GLU A 477 -21.97 -13.98 -4.48
C GLU A 477 -21.89 -13.15 -3.17
N ARG A 478 -20.90 -13.41 -2.29
CA ARG A 478 -20.90 -12.89 -0.91
C ARG A 478 -20.64 -11.38 -0.79
N PHE A 479 -20.03 -10.74 -1.80
CA PHE A 479 -19.60 -9.33 -1.73
C PHE A 479 -20.24 -8.46 -2.83
N GLY A 480 -21.53 -8.67 -3.10
CA GLY A 480 -22.28 -7.94 -4.13
C GLY A 480 -22.27 -8.72 -5.45
N THR A 481 -21.85 -8.08 -6.54
CA THR A 481 -21.80 -8.73 -7.86
C THR A 481 -20.97 -10.03 -7.81
N PRO A 482 -21.51 -11.16 -8.31
CA PRO A 482 -20.84 -12.45 -8.24
C PRO A 482 -19.43 -12.42 -8.81
N ASN A 483 -18.46 -12.85 -8.00
CA ASN A 483 -17.08 -12.94 -8.39
C ASN A 483 -16.41 -14.17 -7.73
N PRO A 484 -16.05 -15.21 -8.50
CA PRO A 484 -15.48 -16.44 -7.96
C PRO A 484 -14.08 -16.29 -7.37
N LYS A 485 -13.41 -15.15 -7.56
CA LYS A 485 -12.10 -14.83 -6.97
C LYS A 485 -12.20 -13.91 -5.74
N ALA A 486 -13.30 -13.17 -5.59
CA ALA A 486 -13.55 -12.39 -4.37
C ALA A 486 -14.12 -13.30 -3.26
N THR A 487 -13.38 -14.32 -2.86
CA THR A 487 -13.80 -15.28 -1.83
C THR A 487 -12.59 -16.00 -1.25
N TYR A 488 -12.70 -16.48 -0.03
CA TYR A 488 -11.69 -17.29 0.67
C TYR A 488 -12.45 -18.17 1.67
N LEU A 489 -11.84 -19.23 2.21
CA LEU A 489 -12.46 -19.99 3.30
C LEU A 489 -12.10 -19.36 4.63
N ARG A 490 -13.08 -19.27 5.53
CA ARG A 490 -12.95 -18.69 6.87
C ARG A 490 -13.27 -19.76 7.91
N LEU A 491 -12.24 -20.30 8.55
CA LEU A 491 -12.32 -21.41 9.49
C LEU A 491 -12.11 -20.89 10.91
N THR A 492 -13.14 -20.91 11.74
CA THR A 492 -13.05 -20.40 13.11
C THR A 492 -12.45 -21.43 14.06
N ALA A 493 -11.73 -20.98 15.08
CA ALA A 493 -11.19 -21.85 16.12
C ALA A 493 -11.53 -21.32 17.51
N GLY A 494 -11.91 -22.23 18.41
CA GLY A 494 -12.29 -21.90 19.78
C GLY A 494 -13.67 -21.24 19.91
N GLU A 495 -14.01 -20.86 21.14
CA GLU A 495 -15.33 -20.31 21.47
C GLU A 495 -15.48 -18.83 21.11
N ARG A 496 -16.68 -18.43 20.69
CA ARG A 496 -17.06 -17.02 20.53
C ARG A 496 -17.27 -16.38 21.91
N LYS A 497 -16.35 -15.51 22.32
CA LYS A 497 -16.39 -14.85 23.64
C LYS A 497 -17.01 -13.45 23.64
N GLY A 498 -17.39 -12.91 22.48
CA GLY A 498 -18.00 -11.58 22.34
C GLY A 498 -17.04 -10.41 22.59
N ASN A 499 -15.73 -10.68 22.69
CA ASN A 499 -14.68 -9.67 22.84
C ASN A 499 -13.91 -9.39 21.53
N ALA A 500 -14.47 -9.81 20.39
CA ALA A 500 -13.96 -9.58 19.05
C ALA A 500 -15.14 -9.56 18.04
N PRO A 501 -14.96 -8.97 16.85
CA PRO A 501 -15.90 -9.15 15.74
C PRO A 501 -15.96 -10.63 15.32
N GLY A 502 -17.02 -11.33 15.74
CA GLY A 502 -17.13 -12.78 15.55
C GLY A 502 -16.22 -13.59 16.49
N HIS A 503 -15.45 -14.51 15.92
CA HIS A 503 -14.51 -15.37 16.67
C HIS A 503 -13.13 -14.71 16.80
N ASN A 504 -12.47 -14.96 17.93
CA ASN A 504 -11.13 -14.43 18.19
C ASN A 504 -10.06 -15.03 17.28
N TYR A 505 -10.23 -16.26 16.79
CA TYR A 505 -9.24 -16.97 15.98
C TYR A 505 -9.87 -17.48 14.70
N VAL A 506 -9.22 -17.17 13.59
CA VAL A 506 -9.72 -17.47 12.26
C VAL A 506 -8.56 -17.87 11.37
N ILE A 507 -8.63 -19.08 10.80
CA ILE A 507 -7.73 -19.52 9.75
C ILE A 507 -8.41 -19.20 8.42
N GLU A 508 -7.73 -18.43 7.57
CA GLU A 508 -8.21 -18.09 6.25
C GLU A 508 -7.39 -18.80 5.18
N VAL A 509 -8.09 -19.53 4.30
CA VAL A 509 -7.49 -20.25 3.17
C VAL A 509 -7.78 -19.47 1.90
N TRP A 510 -6.72 -19.09 1.20
CA TRP A 510 -6.71 -18.23 0.03
C TRP A 510 -6.30 -19.05 -1.20
N PRO A 511 -7.26 -19.53 -2.01
CA PRO A 511 -6.92 -20.25 -3.24
C PRO A 511 -6.24 -19.36 -4.28
N PRO A 512 -5.57 -19.93 -5.29
CA PRO A 512 -4.87 -19.17 -6.32
C PRO A 512 -5.69 -18.05 -6.98
N GLY A 513 -5.21 -16.81 -6.87
CA GLY A 513 -5.84 -15.59 -7.40
C GLY A 513 -6.99 -15.03 -6.57
N HIS A 514 -7.28 -15.62 -5.41
CA HIS A 514 -8.38 -15.17 -4.55
C HIS A 514 -7.99 -13.97 -3.69
N TYR A 515 -8.98 -13.17 -3.32
CA TYR A 515 -8.80 -11.93 -2.55
C TYR A 515 -10.02 -11.58 -1.69
N SER A 516 -9.80 -10.74 -0.68
CA SER A 516 -10.85 -10.10 0.10
C SER A 516 -11.34 -8.80 -0.58
N PRO A 517 -12.57 -8.32 -0.34
CA PRO A 517 -12.86 -6.92 -0.63
C PRO A 517 -11.91 -5.98 0.13
N ILE A 518 -11.90 -4.70 -0.22
CA ILE A 518 -11.32 -3.68 0.66
C ILE A 518 -12.26 -3.56 1.85
N HIS A 519 -11.75 -3.72 3.07
CA HIS A 519 -12.59 -3.76 4.26
C HIS A 519 -11.88 -3.17 5.47
N ASN A 520 -12.67 -2.80 6.48
CA ASN A 520 -12.26 -2.21 7.74
C ASN A 520 -12.71 -3.08 8.93
N HIS A 521 -11.92 -3.10 10.00
CA HIS A 521 -12.12 -3.99 11.15
C HIS A 521 -12.73 -3.30 12.38
N SER A 522 -13.40 -2.17 12.17
CA SER A 522 -14.28 -1.54 13.16
C SER A 522 -13.57 -1.16 14.46
N ASN A 523 -12.31 -0.74 14.35
CA ASN A 523 -11.43 -0.37 15.46
C ASN A 523 -10.96 -1.55 16.34
N ALA A 524 -11.09 -2.80 15.89
CA ALA A 524 -10.52 -3.94 16.62
C ALA A 524 -8.98 -3.96 16.52
N TYR A 525 -8.32 -4.50 17.54
CA TYR A 525 -6.94 -4.95 17.44
C TYR A 525 -6.89 -6.26 16.66
N ALA A 526 -5.87 -6.44 15.81
CA ALA A 526 -5.65 -7.70 15.12
C ALA A 526 -4.17 -8.05 14.93
N ILE A 527 -3.89 -9.35 14.90
CA ILE A 527 -2.63 -9.92 14.41
C ILE A 527 -2.96 -10.86 13.24
N ILE A 528 -2.21 -10.72 12.14
CA ILE A 528 -2.28 -11.61 10.98
C ILE A 528 -0.91 -12.27 10.81
N ARG A 529 -0.87 -13.60 10.79
CA ARG A 529 0.33 -14.38 10.52
C ARG A 529 0.12 -15.27 9.31
N VAL A 530 1.09 -15.27 8.40
CA VAL A 530 1.10 -16.19 7.25
C VAL A 530 1.63 -17.54 7.71
N LEU A 531 0.80 -18.57 7.63
CA LEU A 531 1.13 -19.94 8.06
C LEU A 531 1.69 -20.78 6.91
N SER A 532 1.29 -20.50 5.67
CA SER A 532 1.79 -21.18 4.47
C SER A 532 1.63 -20.27 3.25
N GLY A 533 2.65 -20.19 2.40
CA GLY A 533 2.62 -19.44 1.15
C GLY A 533 2.88 -17.93 1.32
N GLU A 534 2.28 -17.12 0.44
CA GLU A 534 2.44 -15.66 0.46
C GLU A 534 1.14 -14.94 0.08
N ILE A 535 0.94 -13.78 0.71
CA ILE A 535 -0.22 -12.91 0.50
C ILE A 535 0.23 -11.47 0.29
N LEU A 536 -0.37 -10.78 -0.68
CA LEU A 536 -0.24 -9.34 -0.84
C LEU A 536 -1.21 -8.66 0.12
N VAL A 537 -0.69 -7.77 0.95
CA VAL A 537 -1.46 -6.84 1.78
C VAL A 537 -1.45 -5.48 1.10
N LYS A 538 -2.63 -4.90 0.89
CA LYS A 538 -2.81 -3.53 0.43
C LYS A 538 -3.44 -2.70 1.55
N LEU A 539 -2.78 -1.64 2.02
CA LEU A 539 -3.33 -0.73 3.03
C LEU A 539 -3.88 0.53 2.37
N TYR A 540 -5.05 0.97 2.82
CA TYR A 540 -5.75 2.16 2.33
C TYR A 540 -5.94 3.17 3.47
N PRO A 541 -5.96 4.49 3.18
CA PRO A 541 -6.12 5.50 4.21
C PRO A 541 -7.50 5.46 4.87
N ALA A 542 -8.54 5.05 4.13
CA ALA A 542 -9.90 4.92 4.63
C ALA A 542 -10.70 3.97 3.74
N LEU A 543 -11.82 3.45 4.26
CA LEU A 543 -12.81 2.75 3.44
C LEU A 543 -13.67 3.79 2.73
N THR A 544 -13.65 3.80 1.40
CA THR A 544 -14.34 4.80 0.57
C THR A 544 -14.86 4.18 -0.71
N LEU A 545 -15.94 4.76 -1.26
CA LEU A 545 -16.48 4.39 -2.59
C LEU A 545 -15.56 4.83 -3.73
N ASN A 546 -14.68 5.81 -3.49
CA ASN A 546 -13.72 6.27 -4.48
C ASN A 546 -12.41 5.49 -4.38
N VAL A 547 -12.37 4.22 -4.80
CA VAL A 547 -11.20 3.33 -4.57
C VAL A 547 -9.92 3.86 -5.19
N ASN A 548 -10.03 4.43 -6.39
CA ASN A 548 -8.91 4.97 -7.14
C ASN A 548 -8.42 6.32 -6.62
N GLN A 549 -9.06 6.84 -5.57
CA GLN A 549 -8.68 8.09 -4.92
C GLN A 549 -7.28 8.03 -4.31
N TYR A 550 -6.87 6.84 -3.84
CA TYR A 550 -5.61 6.67 -3.13
C TYR A 550 -4.84 5.47 -3.66
N LYS A 551 -3.55 5.67 -3.93
CA LYS A 551 -2.63 4.57 -4.14
C LYS A 551 -2.45 3.82 -2.82
N PRO A 552 -2.68 2.51 -2.74
CA PRO A 552 -2.45 1.76 -1.51
C PRO A 552 -0.96 1.55 -1.25
N ILE A 553 -0.62 1.32 0.02
CA ILE A 553 0.68 0.73 0.38
C ILE A 553 0.58 -0.76 0.10
N GLU A 554 1.50 -1.30 -0.70
CA GLU A 554 1.50 -2.70 -1.10
C GLU A 554 2.69 -3.43 -0.47
N GLN A 555 2.42 -4.52 0.24
CA GLN A 555 3.45 -5.31 0.89
C GLN A 555 3.17 -6.81 0.75
N ILE A 556 4.16 -7.56 0.25
CA ILE A 556 4.10 -9.02 0.23
C ILE A 556 4.50 -9.55 1.61
N CYS A 557 3.64 -10.42 2.16
CA CYS A 557 3.85 -11.13 3.41
C CYS A 557 4.07 -12.61 3.10
N HIS A 558 5.27 -13.10 3.38
CA HIS A 558 5.64 -14.51 3.21
C HIS A 558 5.37 -15.30 4.49
N GLU A 559 5.39 -16.62 4.38
CA GLU A 559 5.30 -17.56 5.49
C GLU A 559 6.15 -17.14 6.72
N GLY A 560 5.54 -17.23 7.89
CA GLY A 560 6.11 -16.81 9.16
C GLY A 560 6.06 -15.31 9.44
N ARG A 561 5.79 -14.45 8.44
CA ARG A 561 5.62 -13.01 8.67
C ARG A 561 4.35 -12.72 9.45
N VAL A 562 4.45 -11.71 10.32
CA VAL A 562 3.37 -11.24 11.17
C VAL A 562 3.13 -9.75 10.92
N THR A 563 1.88 -9.38 10.66
CA THR A 563 1.42 -7.99 10.61
C THR A 563 0.44 -7.74 11.75
N TRP A 564 0.21 -6.46 12.03
CA TRP A 564 -0.62 -6.03 13.16
C TRP A 564 -1.54 -4.89 12.77
N MET A 565 -2.58 -4.70 13.58
CA MET A 565 -3.59 -3.68 13.40
C MET A 565 -4.04 -3.15 14.75
N SER A 566 -4.17 -1.83 14.87
CA SER A 566 -4.74 -1.16 16.05
C SER A 566 -5.95 -0.34 15.63
N PRO A 567 -6.81 0.14 16.56
CA PRO A 567 -7.92 1.04 16.25
C PRO A 567 -7.59 2.17 15.27
N ASN A 568 -6.35 2.66 15.29
CA ASN A 568 -5.94 3.83 14.52
C ASN A 568 -5.05 3.53 13.31
N LEU A 569 -4.51 2.30 13.17
CA LEU A 569 -3.52 1.94 12.15
C LEU A 569 -3.79 0.56 11.52
N ASN A 570 -3.53 0.46 10.22
CA ASN A 570 -3.65 -0.72 9.36
C ASN A 570 -5.07 -1.31 9.28
N GLN A 571 -6.10 -0.52 9.63
CA GLN A 571 -7.49 -0.97 9.74
C GLN A 571 -8.12 -1.33 8.40
N THR A 572 -7.92 -0.47 7.40
CA THR A 572 -8.54 -0.62 6.08
C THR A 572 -7.56 -1.27 5.13
N HIS A 573 -7.87 -2.48 4.68
CA HIS A 573 -6.96 -3.23 3.82
C HIS A 573 -7.64 -4.21 2.88
N GLN A 574 -6.84 -4.78 1.98
CA GLN A 574 -7.19 -5.93 1.15
C GLN A 574 -6.07 -6.98 1.21
N LEU A 575 -6.46 -8.25 1.31
CA LEU A 575 -5.56 -9.39 1.16
C LEU A 575 -5.80 -10.03 -0.21
N LYS A 576 -4.72 -10.30 -0.95
CA LYS A 576 -4.79 -10.96 -2.25
C LYS A 576 -3.70 -11.99 -2.40
N HIS A 577 -4.08 -13.21 -2.76
CA HIS A 577 -3.12 -14.23 -3.14
C HIS A 577 -2.78 -14.06 -4.63
N LEU A 578 -1.53 -13.67 -4.91
CA LEU A 578 -1.09 -13.29 -6.25
C LEU A 578 -0.79 -14.50 -7.14
N ASP A 579 -0.44 -15.64 -6.57
CA ASP A 579 -0.23 -16.86 -7.35
C ASP A 579 -1.57 -17.30 -7.95
N LEU A 580 -1.60 -17.57 -9.25
CA LEU A 580 -2.81 -17.94 -9.99
C LEU A 580 -2.95 -19.45 -10.19
N ILE A 581 -1.89 -20.23 -9.93
CA ILE A 581 -1.83 -21.68 -10.24
C ILE A 581 -1.22 -22.54 -9.12
N GLY A 582 -0.50 -21.94 -8.19
CA GLY A 582 0.25 -22.63 -7.15
C GLY A 582 -0.60 -23.17 -6.00
N LYS A 583 0.06 -23.34 -4.85
CA LYS A 583 -0.59 -23.79 -3.61
C LYS A 583 -1.40 -22.65 -3.00
N PRO A 584 -2.51 -22.94 -2.29
CA PRO A 584 -3.21 -21.91 -1.55
C PRO A 584 -2.29 -21.25 -0.51
N CYS A 585 -2.47 -19.95 -0.30
CA CYS A 585 -1.93 -19.27 0.88
C CYS A 585 -2.86 -19.54 2.07
N ILE A 586 -2.30 -19.70 3.27
CA ILE A 586 -3.08 -19.89 4.50
C ILE A 586 -2.57 -18.91 5.56
N THR A 587 -3.48 -18.15 6.15
CA THR A 587 -3.17 -17.20 7.23
C THR A 587 -3.97 -17.53 8.47
N ILE A 588 -3.46 -17.14 9.64
CA ILE A 588 -4.25 -17.04 10.86
C ILE A 588 -4.39 -15.57 11.24
N GLN A 589 -5.62 -15.22 11.62
CA GLN A 589 -6.00 -13.89 12.05
C GLN A 589 -6.60 -14.03 13.44
N CYS A 590 -6.23 -13.11 14.31
CA CYS A 590 -6.85 -13.03 15.62
C CYS A 590 -7.18 -11.61 16.01
N TYR A 591 -8.32 -11.47 16.70
CA TYR A 591 -9.00 -10.20 16.90
C TYR A 591 -9.36 -9.97 18.37
N MET A 592 -9.36 -8.70 18.77
CA MET A 592 -9.86 -8.28 20.08
C MET A 592 -10.31 -6.82 20.07
N TYR A 593 -11.46 -6.50 20.67
CA TYR A 593 -11.86 -5.11 20.90
C TYR A 593 -10.94 -4.42 21.90
N ALA A 594 -10.88 -3.09 21.81
CA ALA A 594 -10.21 -2.30 22.84
C ALA A 594 -10.93 -2.41 24.18
N LYS A 595 -10.19 -2.33 25.30
CA LYS A 595 -10.77 -2.45 26.65
C LYS A 595 -11.77 -1.35 26.97
N ASP A 596 -11.68 -0.21 26.30
CA ASP A 596 -12.55 0.95 26.42
C ASP A 596 -13.65 0.99 25.35
N ASP A 597 -13.67 0.04 24.40
CA ASP A 597 -14.80 -0.16 23.51
C ASP A 597 -16.00 -0.66 24.32
N ARG A 598 -17.15 0.00 24.13
CA ARG A 598 -18.42 -0.32 24.79
C ARG A 598 -19.51 -0.71 23.79
N ALA A 599 -19.26 -0.48 22.50
CA ALA A 599 -20.20 -0.75 21.42
C ALA A 599 -20.03 -2.18 20.89
N HIS A 600 -18.78 -2.67 20.84
CA HIS A 600 -18.45 -4.01 20.32
C HIS A 600 -19.13 -4.26 18.97
N TYR A 601 -18.86 -3.38 18.00
CA TYR A 601 -19.48 -3.45 16.68
C TYR A 601 -19.08 -4.74 15.95
N GLU A 602 -20.04 -5.66 15.78
CA GLU A 602 -19.78 -7.06 15.43
C GLU A 602 -19.48 -7.32 13.95
N TYR A 603 -19.56 -6.31 13.10
CA TYR A 603 -19.39 -6.44 11.65
C TYR A 603 -18.05 -5.87 11.17
N PHE A 604 -17.65 -6.33 9.98
CA PHE A 604 -16.64 -5.64 9.17
C PHE A 604 -17.31 -4.89 8.05
N ASP A 605 -16.94 -3.64 7.86
CA ASP A 605 -17.43 -2.85 6.73
C ASP A 605 -16.56 -3.15 5.52
N TYR A 606 -17.17 -3.41 4.36
CA TYR A 606 -16.45 -3.72 3.14
C TYR A 606 -17.01 -2.98 1.94
N LEU A 607 -16.14 -2.69 0.99
CA LEU A 607 -16.54 -2.17 -0.31
C LEU A 607 -17.01 -3.31 -1.21
N SER A 608 -18.21 -3.17 -1.79
CA SER A 608 -18.76 -4.15 -2.72
C SER A 608 -17.89 -4.34 -3.97
N ASN A 609 -17.97 -5.50 -4.60
CA ASN A 609 -17.16 -5.85 -5.78
C ASN A 609 -17.38 -4.93 -6.99
N ASP A 610 -18.52 -4.27 -7.06
CA ASP A 610 -18.85 -3.26 -8.07
C ASP A 610 -18.48 -1.84 -7.66
N GLU A 611 -17.89 -1.66 -6.48
CA GLU A 611 -17.40 -0.41 -5.91
C GLU A 611 -18.47 0.67 -5.68
N ASN A 612 -19.75 0.29 -5.72
CA ASN A 612 -20.88 1.23 -5.61
C ASN A 612 -21.46 1.36 -4.20
N SER A 613 -21.10 0.47 -3.27
CA SER A 613 -21.67 0.46 -1.92
C SER A 613 -20.68 -0.04 -0.88
N ILE A 614 -20.88 0.41 0.36
CA ILE A 614 -20.24 -0.17 1.53
C ILE A 614 -21.29 -1.07 2.21
N GLY A 615 -20.96 -2.36 2.32
CA GLY A 615 -21.80 -3.36 2.97
C GLY A 615 -21.24 -3.77 4.34
N HIS A 616 -22.06 -4.49 5.09
CA HIS A 616 -21.69 -5.07 6.38
C HIS A 616 -21.49 -6.57 6.25
N PHE A 617 -20.30 -7.03 6.62
CA PHE A 617 -19.95 -8.43 6.66
C PHE A 617 -20.13 -8.97 8.07
N ASP A 618 -21.05 -9.94 8.22
CA ASP A 618 -21.12 -10.77 9.41
C ASP A 618 -19.95 -11.79 9.37
N PRO A 619 -19.01 -11.74 10.33
CA PRO A 619 -17.86 -12.62 10.42
C PRO A 619 -18.26 -14.04 10.88
N THR A 620 -19.12 -14.69 10.09
CA THR A 620 -19.51 -16.09 10.24
C THR A 620 -18.41 -17.05 9.80
N SER A 621 -18.47 -18.27 10.33
CA SER A 621 -17.57 -19.36 9.98
C SER A 621 -18.11 -20.15 8.79
N ASP A 622 -17.22 -20.62 7.91
CA ASP A 622 -17.59 -21.64 6.92
C ASP A 622 -17.58 -23.04 7.56
N MET A 623 -16.69 -23.27 8.53
CA MET A 623 -16.58 -24.49 9.33
C MET A 623 -15.66 -24.24 10.54
N ASP A 624 -15.90 -24.91 11.66
CA ASP A 624 -14.92 -24.99 12.75
C ASP A 624 -13.64 -25.70 12.27
N PHE A 625 -12.46 -25.25 12.73
CA PHE A 625 -11.19 -25.77 12.23
C PHE A 625 -10.96 -27.25 12.56
N ASP A 626 -11.41 -27.74 13.72
CA ASP A 626 -11.26 -29.16 14.05
C ASP A 626 -12.19 -30.03 13.21
N ALA A 627 -13.43 -29.58 12.99
CA ALA A 627 -14.35 -30.21 12.04
C ALA A 627 -13.78 -30.20 10.60
N PHE A 628 -13.12 -29.11 10.21
CA PHE A 628 -12.46 -28.99 8.91
C PHE A 628 -11.30 -29.98 8.77
N LYS A 629 -10.45 -30.14 9.78
CA LYS A 629 -9.39 -31.17 9.79
C LYS A 629 -9.97 -32.57 9.64
N GLN A 630 -11.06 -32.88 10.37
CA GLN A 630 -11.74 -34.18 10.23
C GLN A 630 -12.29 -34.38 8.81
N ARG A 631 -12.87 -33.33 8.22
CA ARG A 631 -13.33 -33.36 6.84
C ARG A 631 -12.18 -33.62 5.86
N MET A 632 -11.07 -32.92 5.99
CA MET A 632 -9.88 -33.13 5.14
C MET A 632 -9.32 -34.56 5.28
N ARG A 633 -9.35 -35.16 6.48
CA ARG A 633 -8.99 -36.58 6.67
C ARG A 633 -9.92 -37.51 5.88
N GLN A 634 -11.23 -37.26 5.91
CA GLN A 634 -12.19 -38.05 5.15
C GLN A 634 -11.96 -37.91 3.64
N GLU A 635 -11.73 -36.70 3.13
CA GLU A 635 -11.45 -36.51 1.69
C GLU A 635 -10.16 -37.19 1.27
N LYS A 636 -9.12 -37.15 2.11
CA LYS A 636 -7.87 -37.88 1.87
C LYS A 636 -8.05 -39.39 1.76
N GLN A 637 -9.02 -39.97 2.47
CA GLN A 637 -9.23 -41.42 2.48
C GLN A 637 -10.19 -41.90 1.38
N TYR A 638 -11.19 -41.09 1.05
CA TYR A 638 -12.34 -41.55 0.24
C TYR A 638 -12.52 -40.79 -1.07
N ILE A 639 -11.82 -39.66 -1.28
CA ILE A 639 -11.93 -38.83 -2.50
C ILE A 639 -10.61 -38.80 -3.27
N PHE A 640 -9.47 -38.79 -2.57
CA PHE A 640 -8.12 -38.84 -3.16
C PHE A 640 -7.49 -40.21 -2.93
#